data_AF-A0A4S1CDJ2-F1
#
_entry.id   AF-A0A4S1CDJ2-F1
#
_cell.length_a   1.000
_cell.length_b   1.000
_cell.length_c   1.000
_cell.angle_alpha   90.00
_cell.angle_beta   90.00
_cell.angle_gamma   90.00
#
_symmetry.space_group_name_H-M   'P 1'
#
loop_
_entity.id
_entity.type
_entity.pdbx_description
1 polymer ?
#
loop_
_entity_poly.entity_id
_entity_poly.type
_entity_poly.pdbx_seq_one_letter_code
_entity_poly.pdbx_strand_id
1 'polypeptide(L)'
;MSGKKSKYGIPVGVVAALLYAAIVLCTSPSHAAMSFAKKGCLDCHKKFATQYLGMKDVHPVVKEQKCEECHLRHGIVPKLLLKESGNALCLKCHPKDKIGMNKANVHSALKNGSCTLCHSPHASQSARLLKGDGNQVCYQCHKKELFEKKVVHQALSRDGCKACHVAHSSDQKNLLAQAEPKLCLSCHDSKGAGFKKAHGGYPVEKARCTVCHNPHSSEKPKLLKGSVHDPVQSASCDGCHNAPAADNPFGVTQKGSELCYQCHDATKLKMGGSVEHAPFSGGDCLSCHNPHTSEFSKLTVRDGNALCIGCHKEKGAGMTAPHAAVTTGKGCLSCHKPHAAGKKLLVAQGADLCYGCHAKVKESQSMSDVHFPFAEGDCTSCHNPHGSNIHGMVKARMDTVCYGCHSDKESAFKKNHTHAPVLNGNCVACHAPHASAQGALLKAPADDLCAKCHAKLMEQETGGSNHAPFKRKNCLGCHDSHASNTPGMLAKKQETLCLSCHLDIEKGLKGKGSKHAPLMNGGECTKCHNPHKSKLNRLLLAPSPDLCLTCHKQIKEKMGKETPHQPAQKDCTTCHRPHFSAEGSLLAEPVRTTCSECHDLKSEQFGKDHLNINPDGINCVSCHNPHASKDSKFFKDTLHPPFAARTCDDCHIVEKR
;
A
#
# COMPACT_ATOMS: atom_id res chain seq x y z
N MET A 1 -54.70 0.69 9.50
CA MET A 1 -56.07 0.26 9.12
C MET A 1 -56.67 1.31 8.17
N SER A 2 -57.83 1.03 7.57
CA SER A 2 -58.34 1.75 6.38
C SER A 2 -59.32 2.90 6.68
N GLY A 3 -59.41 3.89 5.76
CA GLY A 3 -60.43 4.96 5.73
C GLY A 3 -59.83 6.29 5.23
N LYS A 4 -60.30 6.99 4.18
CA LYS A 4 -61.65 7.56 3.87
C LYS A 4 -62.08 8.60 4.93
N LYS A 5 -62.58 9.80 4.60
CA LYS A 5 -62.90 10.49 3.31
C LYS A 5 -63.20 11.99 3.62
N SER A 6 -63.06 12.91 2.66
CA SER A 6 -63.98 14.08 2.51
C SER A 6 -63.92 14.70 1.11
N LYS A 7 -64.84 15.62 0.79
CA LYS A 7 -65.04 16.34 -0.50
C LYS A 7 -65.77 17.68 -0.27
N TYR A 8 -65.84 18.52 -1.32
CA TYR A 8 -66.67 19.74 -1.48
C TYR A 8 -66.23 20.98 -0.68
N GLY A 9 -66.29 22.23 -1.18
CA GLY A 9 -66.27 22.68 -2.58
C GLY A 9 -67.21 23.85 -2.96
N ILE A 10 -66.63 25.03 -3.30
CA ILE A 10 -67.23 26.22 -3.99
C ILE A 10 -68.52 26.82 -3.37
N PRO A 11 -69.07 27.95 -3.87
CA PRO A 11 -68.56 29.00 -4.77
C PRO A 11 -68.07 30.23 -3.94
N VAL A 12 -68.05 31.53 -4.29
CA VAL A 12 -68.47 32.38 -5.45
C VAL A 12 -67.43 33.53 -5.59
N GLY A 13 -67.38 34.26 -6.71
CA GLY A 13 -66.71 35.58 -6.78
C GLY A 13 -67.13 36.45 -7.96
N VAL A 14 -67.30 37.76 -7.74
CA VAL A 14 -67.47 38.81 -8.78
C VAL A 14 -66.89 40.15 -8.28
N VAL A 15 -65.75 40.57 -8.84
CA VAL A 15 -65.46 42.00 -9.12
C VAL A 15 -64.73 42.07 -10.46
N ALA A 16 -65.49 42.30 -11.51
CA ALA A 16 -65.00 42.92 -12.75
C ALA A 16 -65.49 44.39 -12.74
N ALA A 17 -64.95 45.33 -13.52
CA ALA A 17 -63.90 45.22 -14.54
C ALA A 17 -63.11 46.55 -14.63
N LEU A 18 -61.80 46.47 -14.87
CA LEU A 18 -61.05 47.49 -15.60
C LEU A 18 -60.16 46.79 -16.64
N LEU A 19 -60.87 46.25 -17.64
CA LEU A 19 -60.31 45.69 -18.87
C LEU A 19 -60.27 46.80 -19.94
N TYR A 20 -59.47 46.57 -20.99
CA TYR A 20 -59.34 47.37 -22.23
C TYR A 20 -58.48 48.65 -22.26
N ALA A 21 -57.86 48.85 -23.44
CA ALA A 21 -57.37 50.11 -24.02
C ALA A 21 -56.00 50.73 -23.63
N ALA A 22 -54.95 49.91 -23.44
CA ALA A 22 -53.56 50.29 -23.77
C ALA A 22 -52.74 49.01 -24.06
N ILE A 23 -52.63 48.52 -25.31
CA ILE A 23 -51.77 49.01 -26.41
C ILE A 23 -50.26 48.83 -26.09
N VAL A 24 -49.69 47.77 -26.68
CA VAL A 24 -48.31 47.63 -27.18
C VAL A 24 -47.16 48.08 -26.27
N LEU A 25 -46.55 47.11 -25.53
CA LEU A 25 -45.09 46.90 -25.35
C LEU A 25 -44.80 45.90 -24.21
N CYS A 26 -44.76 44.58 -24.51
CA CYS A 26 -44.06 43.54 -23.70
C CYS A 26 -44.17 42.12 -24.31
N THR A 27 -43.83 41.94 -25.59
CA THR A 27 -43.70 40.60 -26.19
C THR A 27 -42.38 39.94 -25.80
N SER A 28 -42.28 39.47 -24.56
CA SER A 28 -41.25 38.49 -24.19
C SER A 28 -41.51 37.19 -24.95
N PRO A 29 -40.57 36.67 -25.77
CA PRO A 29 -40.82 35.45 -26.51
C PRO A 29 -40.97 34.26 -25.55
N SER A 30 -42.05 33.51 -25.71
CA SER A 30 -42.28 32.26 -24.99
C SER A 30 -41.06 31.35 -25.12
N HIS A 31 -40.61 30.77 -23.99
CA HIS A 31 -39.55 29.77 -24.02
C HIS A 31 -40.05 28.52 -24.78
N ALA A 32 -39.75 28.46 -26.08
CA ALA A 32 -40.03 27.31 -26.90
C ALA A 32 -39.32 26.09 -26.31
N ALA A 33 -40.08 25.09 -25.87
CA ALA A 33 -39.53 23.86 -25.32
C ALA A 33 -38.68 23.18 -26.42
N MET A 34 -37.36 23.20 -26.25
CA MET A 34 -36.41 22.67 -27.24
C MET A 34 -36.56 21.16 -27.40
N SER A 35 -37.44 20.74 -28.31
CA SER A 35 -37.61 19.35 -28.72
C SER A 35 -36.42 18.93 -29.57
N PHE A 36 -35.36 18.43 -28.92
CA PHE A 36 -34.21 17.85 -29.60
C PHE A 36 -34.66 16.70 -30.52
N ALA A 37 -34.68 16.95 -31.83
CA ALA A 37 -34.97 15.95 -32.84
C ALA A 37 -34.03 14.74 -32.65
N LYS A 38 -34.62 13.55 -32.49
CA LYS A 38 -33.88 12.32 -32.17
C LYS A 38 -33.03 11.87 -33.36
N LYS A 39 -31.78 12.32 -33.40
CA LYS A 39 -30.75 11.81 -34.31
C LYS A 39 -30.63 10.28 -34.23
N GLY A 40 -30.32 9.67 -35.37
CA GLY A 40 -29.98 8.25 -35.46
C GLY A 40 -28.61 7.97 -34.86
N CYS A 41 -28.30 6.69 -34.60
CA CYS A 41 -27.01 6.33 -34.00
C CYS A 41 -25.83 6.69 -34.92
N LEU A 42 -25.96 6.45 -36.23
CA LEU A 42 -24.87 6.65 -37.19
C LEU A 42 -24.57 8.14 -37.48
N ASP A 43 -25.51 9.06 -37.20
CA ASP A 43 -25.31 10.51 -37.35
C ASP A 43 -24.12 11.01 -36.50
N CYS A 44 -23.96 10.42 -35.32
CA CYS A 44 -22.85 10.69 -34.41
C CYS A 44 -21.74 9.63 -34.53
N HIS A 45 -22.08 8.36 -34.74
CA HIS A 45 -21.13 7.25 -34.82
C HIS A 45 -20.57 6.99 -36.23
N LYS A 46 -20.28 8.05 -36.99
CA LYS A 46 -19.79 7.97 -38.39
C LYS A 46 -18.51 7.10 -38.52
N LYS A 47 -17.58 7.19 -37.57
CA LYS A 47 -16.35 6.36 -37.56
C LYS A 47 -16.64 4.85 -37.46
N PHE A 48 -17.68 4.47 -36.71
CA PHE A 48 -18.13 3.08 -36.60
C PHE A 48 -18.73 2.58 -37.93
N ALA A 49 -19.52 3.43 -38.61
CA ALA A 49 -20.10 3.10 -39.91
C ALA A 49 -19.00 2.78 -40.93
N THR A 50 -17.98 3.64 -41.05
CA THR A 50 -16.82 3.43 -41.94
C THR A 50 -16.02 2.17 -41.58
N GLN A 51 -15.88 1.85 -40.29
CA GLN A 51 -15.08 0.72 -39.83
C GLN A 51 -15.78 -0.64 -40.03
N TYR A 52 -17.07 -0.75 -39.69
CA TYR A 52 -17.74 -2.06 -39.57
C TYR A 52 -18.74 -2.39 -40.69
N LEU A 53 -19.43 -1.41 -41.28
CA LEU A 53 -20.50 -1.70 -42.25
C LEU A 53 -19.97 -2.17 -43.62
N GLY A 54 -18.69 -1.92 -43.91
CA GLY A 54 -17.99 -2.41 -45.11
C GLY A 54 -17.21 -3.72 -44.92
N MET A 55 -17.34 -4.42 -43.79
CA MET A 55 -16.70 -5.73 -43.60
C MET A 55 -17.50 -6.86 -44.27
N LYS A 56 -16.81 -7.98 -44.57
CA LYS A 56 -17.37 -9.12 -45.30
C LYS A 56 -18.58 -9.79 -44.63
N ASP A 57 -18.58 -9.87 -43.30
CA ASP A 57 -19.67 -10.45 -42.49
C ASP A 57 -20.14 -9.42 -41.46
N VAL A 58 -21.39 -8.96 -41.57
CA VAL A 58 -21.98 -7.91 -40.72
C VAL A 58 -23.18 -8.49 -39.98
N HIS A 59 -23.22 -8.32 -38.66
CA HIS A 59 -24.29 -8.84 -37.82
C HIS A 59 -25.65 -8.26 -38.28
N PRO A 60 -26.71 -9.07 -38.50
CA PRO A 60 -27.96 -8.60 -39.10
C PRO A 60 -28.56 -7.37 -38.43
N VAL A 61 -28.63 -7.37 -37.10
CA VAL A 61 -29.11 -6.23 -36.28
C VAL A 61 -28.32 -4.92 -36.56
N VAL A 62 -27.02 -5.02 -36.86
CA VAL A 62 -26.16 -3.86 -37.18
C VAL A 62 -26.31 -3.45 -38.64
N LYS A 63 -26.45 -4.42 -39.56
CA LYS A 63 -26.75 -4.17 -40.98
C LYS A 63 -28.11 -3.48 -41.17
N GLU A 64 -29.09 -3.85 -40.36
CA GLU A 64 -30.42 -3.24 -40.26
C GLU A 64 -30.44 -1.96 -39.40
N GLN A 65 -29.29 -1.52 -38.88
CA GLN A 65 -29.11 -0.32 -38.02
C GLN A 65 -29.93 -0.32 -36.71
N LYS A 66 -30.45 -1.48 -36.29
CA LYS A 66 -31.23 -1.71 -35.05
C LYS A 66 -30.33 -1.74 -33.80
N CYS A 67 -29.42 -0.77 -33.68
CA CYS A 67 -28.41 -0.67 -32.62
C CYS A 67 -29.01 -0.77 -31.20
N GLU A 68 -30.23 -0.27 -31.03
CA GLU A 68 -30.97 -0.23 -29.77
C GLU A 68 -31.42 -1.63 -29.29
N GLU A 69 -31.29 -2.70 -30.08
CA GLU A 69 -31.52 -4.06 -29.58
C GLU A 69 -30.40 -4.60 -28.68
N CYS A 70 -29.20 -4.05 -28.81
CA CYS A 70 -28.08 -4.40 -27.93
C CYS A 70 -27.70 -3.25 -27.00
N HIS A 71 -27.80 -2.00 -27.46
CA HIS A 71 -27.36 -0.80 -26.74
C HIS A 71 -28.52 -0.02 -26.11
N LEU A 72 -28.21 0.72 -25.03
CA LEU A 72 -29.07 1.78 -24.53
C LEU A 72 -28.53 3.13 -25.01
N ARG A 73 -29.41 4.08 -25.37
CA ARG A 73 -29.00 5.44 -25.77
C ARG A 73 -28.32 6.16 -24.60
N HIS A 74 -27.15 6.74 -24.86
CA HIS A 74 -26.35 7.46 -23.86
C HIS A 74 -26.38 9.00 -24.01
N GLY A 75 -27.00 9.50 -25.09
CA GLY A 75 -27.16 10.95 -25.32
C GLY A 75 -25.83 11.66 -25.54
N ILE A 76 -25.57 12.69 -24.73
CA ILE A 76 -24.35 13.54 -24.81
C ILE A 76 -23.14 12.87 -24.15
N VAL A 77 -23.34 11.98 -23.17
CA VAL A 77 -22.26 11.33 -22.42
C VAL A 77 -21.84 10.04 -23.14
N PRO A 78 -20.60 9.91 -23.68
CA PRO A 78 -20.20 8.77 -24.51
C PRO A 78 -19.85 7.54 -23.66
N LYS A 79 -20.85 6.94 -23.02
CA LYS A 79 -20.71 5.71 -22.20
C LYS A 79 -21.27 4.51 -22.96
N LEU A 80 -20.50 3.43 -23.05
CA LEU A 80 -21.01 2.14 -23.52
C LEU A 80 -22.06 1.62 -22.54
N LEU A 81 -23.32 1.63 -22.96
CA LEU A 81 -24.45 1.06 -22.24
C LEU A 81 -25.03 -0.09 -23.07
N LEU A 82 -25.29 -1.21 -22.42
CA LEU A 82 -25.86 -2.43 -23.02
C LEU A 82 -27.18 -2.78 -22.31
N LYS A 83 -28.11 -3.40 -23.03
CA LYS A 83 -29.39 -3.90 -22.48
C LYS A 83 -29.21 -5.05 -21.46
N GLU A 84 -28.05 -5.71 -21.45
CA GLU A 84 -27.67 -6.81 -20.56
C GLU A 84 -26.14 -6.87 -20.40
N SER A 85 -25.65 -7.61 -19.41
CA SER A 85 -24.20 -7.85 -19.23
C SER A 85 -23.74 -9.19 -19.81
N GLY A 86 -22.52 -9.21 -20.35
CA GLY A 86 -21.85 -10.43 -20.85
C GLY A 86 -22.69 -11.24 -21.84
N ASN A 87 -22.67 -12.56 -21.69
CA ASN A 87 -23.30 -13.49 -22.64
C ASN A 87 -24.83 -13.42 -22.63
N ALA A 88 -25.46 -12.92 -21.55
CA ALA A 88 -26.92 -12.80 -21.45
C ALA A 88 -27.50 -11.94 -22.57
N LEU A 89 -26.76 -10.92 -23.03
CA LEU A 89 -27.14 -10.07 -24.15
C LEU A 89 -27.32 -10.87 -25.45
N CYS A 90 -26.31 -11.67 -25.83
CA CYS A 90 -26.35 -12.48 -27.05
C CYS A 90 -27.40 -13.60 -26.95
N LEU A 91 -27.54 -14.21 -25.77
CA LEU A 91 -28.45 -15.34 -25.55
C LEU A 91 -29.94 -14.97 -25.67
N LYS A 92 -30.31 -13.68 -25.65
CA LYS A 92 -31.68 -13.23 -25.99
C LYS A 92 -32.10 -13.55 -27.43
N CYS A 93 -31.13 -13.58 -28.36
CA CYS A 93 -31.38 -13.87 -29.78
C CYS A 93 -30.72 -15.18 -30.25
N HIS A 94 -29.79 -15.73 -29.47
CA HIS A 94 -29.05 -16.96 -29.78
C HIS A 94 -29.25 -18.04 -28.68
N PRO A 95 -30.34 -18.81 -28.74
CA PRO A 95 -30.61 -19.89 -27.78
C PRO A 95 -29.46 -20.92 -27.70
N LYS A 96 -29.13 -21.36 -26.47
CA LYS A 96 -27.94 -22.19 -26.17
C LYS A 96 -27.93 -23.52 -26.95
N ASP A 97 -29.09 -24.10 -27.20
CA ASP A 97 -29.30 -25.28 -28.04
C ASP A 97 -28.90 -25.02 -29.50
N LYS A 98 -29.40 -23.94 -30.11
CA LYS A 98 -29.13 -23.59 -31.51
C LYS A 98 -27.68 -23.22 -31.79
N ILE A 99 -26.94 -22.76 -30.77
CA ILE A 99 -25.49 -22.47 -30.86
C ILE A 99 -24.60 -23.58 -30.30
N GLY A 100 -25.12 -24.76 -29.97
CA GLY A 100 -24.31 -25.90 -29.53
C GLY A 100 -23.58 -25.67 -28.21
N MET A 101 -24.23 -24.99 -27.26
CA MET A 101 -23.79 -24.77 -25.87
C MET A 101 -24.61 -25.60 -24.85
N ASN A 102 -25.31 -26.63 -25.31
CA ASN A 102 -26.20 -27.48 -24.53
C ASN A 102 -25.59 -28.85 -24.13
N LYS A 103 -24.31 -29.11 -24.43
CA LYS A 103 -23.62 -30.36 -24.06
C LYS A 103 -22.88 -30.25 -22.72
N ALA A 104 -22.58 -31.40 -22.10
CA ALA A 104 -22.05 -31.47 -20.73
C ALA A 104 -20.75 -30.66 -20.51
N ASN A 105 -19.83 -30.67 -21.48
CA ASN A 105 -18.57 -29.95 -21.42
C ASN A 105 -18.64 -28.70 -22.31
N VAL A 106 -19.10 -27.57 -21.76
CA VAL A 106 -18.99 -26.25 -22.41
C VAL A 106 -17.56 -25.69 -22.27
N HIS A 107 -17.04 -25.03 -23.31
CA HIS A 107 -15.72 -24.41 -23.35
C HIS A 107 -15.51 -23.41 -22.19
N SER A 108 -14.35 -23.43 -21.54
CA SER A 108 -14.04 -22.61 -20.36
C SER A 108 -14.23 -21.11 -20.60
N ALA A 109 -13.72 -20.60 -21.72
CA ALA A 109 -13.92 -19.22 -22.18
C ALA A 109 -15.40 -18.81 -22.41
N LEU A 110 -16.34 -19.76 -22.53
CA LEU A 110 -17.78 -19.50 -22.62
C LEU A 110 -18.52 -19.69 -21.28
N LYS A 111 -17.97 -20.52 -20.36
CA LYS A 111 -18.47 -20.66 -18.99
C LYS A 111 -18.18 -19.41 -18.14
N ASN A 112 -16.95 -18.90 -18.24
CA ASN A 112 -16.44 -17.83 -17.36
C ASN A 112 -16.04 -16.55 -18.13
N GLY A 113 -16.12 -16.55 -19.45
CA GLY A 113 -15.73 -15.43 -20.32
C GLY A 113 -16.84 -15.02 -21.29
N SER A 114 -16.53 -14.11 -22.20
CA SER A 114 -17.51 -13.53 -23.14
C SER A 114 -17.50 -14.22 -24.51
N CYS A 115 -18.67 -14.36 -25.14
CA CYS A 115 -18.79 -14.68 -26.57
C CYS A 115 -17.97 -13.70 -27.45
N THR A 116 -17.82 -12.45 -27.00
CA THR A 116 -17.02 -11.41 -27.67
C THR A 116 -15.50 -11.62 -27.55
N LEU A 117 -15.02 -12.70 -26.91
CA LEU A 117 -13.63 -13.13 -27.00
C LEU A 117 -13.32 -13.71 -28.39
N CYS A 118 -14.17 -14.61 -28.89
CA CYS A 118 -13.99 -15.26 -30.19
C CYS A 118 -14.72 -14.55 -31.33
N HIS A 119 -15.85 -13.89 -31.05
CA HIS A 119 -16.67 -13.19 -32.04
C HIS A 119 -16.56 -11.67 -31.94
N SER A 120 -16.81 -10.99 -33.05
CA SER A 120 -17.10 -9.56 -33.12
C SER A 120 -18.63 -9.37 -33.10
N PRO A 121 -19.22 -8.64 -32.15
CA PRO A 121 -20.67 -8.48 -32.07
C PRO A 121 -21.25 -7.56 -33.16
N HIS A 122 -20.41 -6.92 -33.98
CA HIS A 122 -20.84 -5.94 -34.98
C HIS A 122 -20.58 -6.42 -36.42
N ALA A 123 -19.32 -6.66 -36.76
CA ALA A 123 -18.90 -7.17 -38.07
C ALA A 123 -17.48 -7.75 -38.01
N SER A 124 -17.12 -8.61 -38.96
CA SER A 124 -15.76 -9.13 -39.15
C SER A 124 -15.46 -9.41 -40.62
N GLN A 125 -14.18 -9.61 -40.94
CA GLN A 125 -13.76 -10.15 -42.24
C GLN A 125 -13.82 -11.70 -42.27
N SER A 126 -13.76 -12.35 -41.11
CA SER A 126 -13.88 -13.81 -40.97
C SER A 126 -15.35 -14.23 -40.79
N ALA A 127 -15.75 -15.32 -41.44
CA ALA A 127 -17.14 -15.77 -41.47
C ALA A 127 -17.67 -16.25 -40.11
N ARG A 128 -18.98 -16.12 -39.88
CA ARG A 128 -19.66 -16.28 -38.57
C ARG A 128 -19.14 -15.29 -37.53
N LEU A 129 -18.80 -14.09 -38.00
CA LEU A 129 -18.32 -12.95 -37.21
C LEU A 129 -17.10 -13.27 -36.33
N LEU A 130 -16.30 -14.28 -36.66
CA LEU A 130 -15.13 -14.66 -35.87
C LEU A 130 -14.07 -13.56 -35.91
N LYS A 131 -13.25 -13.43 -34.86
CA LYS A 131 -12.13 -12.47 -34.80
C LYS A 131 -10.86 -12.91 -35.54
N GLY A 132 -10.94 -13.99 -36.32
CA GLY A 132 -9.86 -14.53 -37.13
C GLY A 132 -10.27 -15.87 -37.76
N ASP A 133 -9.65 -16.23 -38.88
CA ASP A 133 -9.99 -17.43 -39.64
C ASP A 133 -9.25 -18.69 -39.17
N GLY A 134 -9.86 -19.85 -39.44
CA GLY A 134 -9.27 -21.16 -39.16
C GLY A 134 -8.88 -21.35 -37.69
N ASN A 135 -7.62 -21.67 -37.45
CA ASN A 135 -7.06 -21.87 -36.11
C ASN A 135 -6.70 -20.53 -35.41
N GLN A 136 -6.63 -19.40 -36.14
CA GLN A 136 -6.10 -18.14 -35.58
C GLN A 136 -6.97 -17.58 -34.44
N VAL A 137 -8.30 -17.80 -34.48
CA VAL A 137 -9.19 -17.46 -33.36
C VAL A 137 -8.92 -18.30 -32.10
N CYS A 138 -8.44 -19.55 -32.25
CA CYS A 138 -7.99 -20.37 -31.13
C CYS A 138 -6.66 -19.85 -30.56
N TYR A 139 -5.73 -19.43 -31.43
CA TYR A 139 -4.41 -18.96 -31.00
C TYR A 139 -4.42 -17.61 -30.25
N GLN A 140 -5.56 -16.90 -30.22
CA GLN A 140 -5.76 -15.74 -29.33
C GLN A 140 -5.70 -16.12 -27.83
N CYS A 141 -5.94 -17.38 -27.48
CA CYS A 141 -5.84 -17.92 -26.12
C CYS A 141 -4.88 -19.11 -25.99
N HIS A 142 -4.63 -19.86 -27.08
CA HIS A 142 -3.79 -21.06 -27.07
C HIS A 142 -2.44 -20.79 -27.74
N LYS A 143 -1.33 -20.99 -27.00
CA LYS A 143 0.04 -20.83 -27.50
C LYS A 143 0.29 -21.64 -28.78
N LYS A 144 0.49 -20.95 -29.90
CA LYS A 144 0.63 -21.50 -31.27
C LYS A 144 1.78 -22.50 -31.38
N GLU A 145 2.84 -22.26 -30.61
CA GLU A 145 4.09 -23.02 -30.55
C GLU A 145 3.87 -24.46 -30.05
N LEU A 146 2.77 -24.71 -29.31
CA LEU A 146 2.40 -26.07 -28.84
C LEU A 146 1.76 -26.94 -29.94
N PHE A 147 1.39 -26.33 -31.07
CA PHE A 147 0.68 -26.95 -32.19
C PHE A 147 1.53 -27.05 -33.46
N GLU A 148 2.66 -26.34 -33.49
CA GLU A 148 3.58 -26.23 -34.63
C GLU A 148 5.01 -26.68 -34.27
N LYS A 149 5.14 -27.68 -33.38
CA LYS A 149 6.41 -28.39 -33.12
C LYS A 149 6.91 -29.13 -34.36
N LYS A 150 8.17 -29.58 -34.33
CA LYS A 150 8.89 -30.22 -35.46
C LYS A 150 8.12 -31.28 -36.25
N VAL A 151 7.28 -32.08 -35.59
CA VAL A 151 6.38 -33.07 -36.21
C VAL A 151 4.95 -32.65 -35.90
N VAL A 152 4.25 -32.06 -36.87
CA VAL A 152 2.83 -31.70 -36.77
C VAL A 152 1.95 -32.87 -37.23
N HIS A 153 0.80 -33.06 -36.59
CA HIS A 153 -0.18 -34.06 -37.00
C HIS A 153 -0.91 -33.61 -38.28
N GLN A 154 -0.84 -34.40 -39.35
CA GLN A 154 -1.40 -34.06 -40.67
C GLN A 154 -2.88 -33.60 -40.65
N ALA A 155 -3.71 -34.15 -39.77
CA ALA A 155 -5.10 -33.73 -39.59
C ALA A 155 -5.22 -32.25 -39.15
N LEU A 156 -4.33 -31.79 -38.28
CA LEU A 156 -4.28 -30.41 -37.82
C LEU A 156 -3.84 -29.44 -38.93
N SER A 157 -2.93 -29.88 -39.80
CA SER A 157 -2.48 -29.11 -40.97
C SER A 157 -3.52 -29.05 -42.09
N ARG A 158 -4.32 -30.10 -42.28
CA ARG A 158 -5.35 -30.19 -43.34
C ARG A 158 -6.68 -29.55 -42.94
N ASP A 159 -7.19 -29.91 -41.77
CA ASP A 159 -8.58 -29.65 -41.36
C ASP A 159 -8.68 -28.67 -40.17
N GLY A 160 -7.55 -28.33 -39.56
CA GLY A 160 -7.45 -27.44 -38.40
C GLY A 160 -7.95 -28.06 -37.08
N CYS A 161 -8.04 -27.26 -36.02
CA CYS A 161 -8.46 -27.72 -34.69
C CYS A 161 -9.86 -28.38 -34.70
N LYS A 162 -10.71 -28.00 -35.66
CA LYS A 162 -12.10 -28.50 -35.81
C LYS A 162 -12.18 -29.94 -36.35
N ALA A 163 -11.07 -30.52 -36.83
CA ALA A 163 -10.99 -31.95 -37.14
C ALA A 163 -11.34 -32.83 -35.94
N CYS A 164 -10.92 -32.38 -34.75
CA CYS A 164 -11.04 -33.14 -33.51
C CYS A 164 -11.89 -32.44 -32.44
N HIS A 165 -12.03 -31.10 -32.46
CA HIS A 165 -12.68 -30.33 -31.40
C HIS A 165 -13.94 -29.56 -31.84
N VAL A 166 -14.93 -29.49 -30.94
CA VAL A 166 -16.14 -28.66 -31.08
C VAL A 166 -15.95 -27.38 -30.27
N ALA A 167 -16.00 -26.22 -30.92
CA ALA A 167 -15.59 -24.95 -30.32
C ALA A 167 -16.43 -24.49 -29.10
N HIS A 168 -17.72 -24.89 -29.03
CA HIS A 168 -18.65 -24.39 -28.00
C HIS A 168 -18.90 -25.39 -26.87
N SER A 169 -19.41 -26.59 -27.16
CA SER A 169 -19.55 -27.66 -26.17
C SER A 169 -19.53 -29.05 -26.80
N SER A 170 -19.15 -30.06 -26.00
CA SER A 170 -19.24 -31.48 -26.37
C SER A 170 -19.65 -32.33 -25.16
N ASP A 171 -20.18 -33.53 -25.41
CA ASP A 171 -20.39 -34.54 -24.37
C ASP A 171 -19.05 -35.17 -23.92
N GLN A 172 -17.98 -34.96 -24.68
CA GLN A 172 -16.64 -35.44 -24.37
C GLN A 172 -15.77 -34.40 -23.66
N LYS A 173 -14.88 -34.89 -22.79
CA LYS A 173 -13.82 -34.07 -22.17
C LYS A 173 -12.91 -33.47 -23.25
N ASN A 174 -12.28 -32.34 -22.94
CA ASN A 174 -11.42 -31.57 -23.87
C ASN A 174 -12.13 -31.17 -25.18
N LEU A 175 -13.47 -31.13 -25.18
CA LEU A 175 -14.30 -30.73 -26.32
C LEU A 175 -14.16 -31.61 -27.57
N LEU A 176 -13.72 -32.85 -27.43
CA LEU A 176 -13.55 -33.76 -28.56
C LEU A 176 -14.88 -34.04 -29.27
N ALA A 177 -14.87 -34.15 -30.60
CA ALA A 177 -16.07 -34.41 -31.40
C ALA A 177 -16.63 -35.83 -31.19
N GLN A 178 -15.77 -36.79 -30.83
CA GLN A 178 -16.14 -38.17 -30.47
C GLN A 178 -15.23 -38.66 -29.33
N ALA A 179 -15.57 -39.79 -28.71
CA ALA A 179 -14.74 -40.43 -27.69
C ALA A 179 -13.34 -40.75 -28.24
N GLU A 180 -12.30 -40.49 -27.44
CA GLU A 180 -10.89 -40.43 -27.89
C GLU A 180 -10.44 -41.62 -28.78
N PRO A 181 -10.60 -42.91 -28.40
CA PRO A 181 -10.15 -44.00 -29.26
C PRO A 181 -10.92 -44.05 -30.59
N LYS A 182 -12.25 -43.83 -30.56
CA LYS A 182 -13.10 -43.81 -31.76
C LYS A 182 -12.72 -42.66 -32.70
N LEU A 183 -12.35 -41.50 -32.15
CA LEU A 183 -11.93 -40.32 -32.93
C LEU A 183 -10.56 -40.55 -33.62
N CYS A 184 -9.64 -41.28 -32.98
CA CYS A 184 -8.40 -41.70 -33.64
C CYS A 184 -8.67 -42.78 -34.71
N LEU A 185 -9.46 -43.79 -34.37
CA LEU A 185 -9.76 -44.94 -35.25
C LEU A 185 -10.68 -44.62 -36.43
N SER A 186 -11.32 -43.44 -36.49
CA SER A 186 -11.96 -42.95 -37.72
C SER A 186 -10.98 -42.49 -38.80
N CYS A 187 -9.68 -42.40 -38.50
CA CYS A 187 -8.62 -42.05 -39.46
C CYS A 187 -7.41 -43.00 -39.44
N HIS A 188 -7.21 -43.76 -38.36
CA HIS A 188 -6.13 -44.73 -38.23
C HIS A 188 -6.67 -46.17 -38.20
N ASP A 189 -6.26 -47.00 -39.16
CA ASP A 189 -6.55 -48.44 -39.12
C ASP A 189 -5.68 -49.16 -38.09
N SER A 190 -6.31 -49.80 -37.11
CA SER A 190 -5.66 -50.66 -36.11
C SER A 190 -5.50 -52.12 -36.54
N LYS A 191 -6.17 -52.56 -37.61
CA LYS A 191 -6.09 -53.95 -38.09
C LYS A 191 -4.81 -54.20 -38.90
N GLY A 192 -4.35 -53.19 -39.65
CA GLY A 192 -3.17 -53.25 -40.52
C GLY A 192 -1.89 -53.69 -39.80
N ALA A 193 -1.12 -54.55 -40.47
CA ALA A 193 0.10 -55.15 -39.92
C ALA A 193 1.13 -54.10 -39.46
N GLY A 194 1.23 -52.96 -40.15
CA GLY A 194 2.09 -51.85 -39.75
C GLY A 194 1.73 -51.24 -38.40
N PHE A 195 0.43 -51.12 -38.09
CA PHE A 195 -0.03 -50.63 -36.78
C PHE A 195 0.33 -51.61 -35.67
N LYS A 196 0.06 -52.90 -35.87
CA LYS A 196 0.38 -53.95 -34.89
C LYS A 196 1.88 -54.04 -34.62
N LYS A 197 2.71 -54.04 -35.68
CA LYS A 197 4.18 -54.05 -35.57
C LYS A 197 4.72 -52.80 -34.87
N ALA A 198 4.10 -51.63 -35.08
CA ALA A 198 4.52 -50.38 -34.44
C ALA A 198 4.26 -50.32 -32.92
N HIS A 199 3.43 -51.22 -32.37
CA HIS A 199 3.04 -51.28 -30.95
C HIS A 199 3.38 -52.64 -30.29
N GLY A 200 4.37 -53.37 -30.82
CA GLY A 200 4.82 -54.65 -30.25
C GLY A 200 3.76 -55.76 -30.25
N GLY A 201 2.70 -55.64 -31.06
CA GLY A 201 1.57 -56.56 -31.06
C GLY A 201 0.53 -56.36 -29.96
N TYR A 202 0.73 -55.42 -29.03
CA TYR A 202 -0.21 -55.18 -27.93
C TYR A 202 -1.55 -54.57 -28.41
N PRO A 203 -2.70 -54.89 -27.75
CA PRO A 203 -4.03 -54.43 -28.14
C PRO A 203 -4.32 -52.98 -27.71
N VAL A 204 -3.47 -52.05 -28.18
CA VAL A 204 -3.52 -50.62 -27.83
C VAL A 204 -4.73 -49.88 -28.44
N GLU A 205 -5.45 -50.47 -29.39
CA GLU A 205 -6.63 -49.85 -30.03
C GLU A 205 -7.82 -49.68 -29.08
N LYS A 206 -7.81 -50.41 -27.96
CA LYS A 206 -8.78 -50.28 -26.85
C LYS A 206 -8.33 -49.26 -25.79
N ALA A 207 -7.07 -48.82 -25.85
CA ALA A 207 -6.46 -47.89 -24.91
C ALA A 207 -6.61 -46.42 -25.35
N ARG A 208 -6.09 -45.49 -24.52
CA ARG A 208 -6.14 -44.05 -24.80
C ARG A 208 -4.86 -43.60 -25.52
N CYS A 209 -4.95 -43.35 -26.82
CA CYS A 209 -3.83 -42.94 -27.68
C CYS A 209 -3.05 -41.73 -27.11
N THR A 210 -3.74 -40.79 -26.46
CA THR A 210 -3.12 -39.60 -25.84
C THR A 210 -2.32 -39.88 -24.56
N VAL A 211 -2.22 -41.14 -24.11
CA VAL A 211 -1.28 -41.55 -23.06
C VAL A 211 0.15 -41.55 -23.59
N CYS A 212 0.38 -42.02 -24.83
CA CYS A 212 1.71 -42.14 -25.42
C CYS A 212 2.02 -41.10 -26.52
N HIS A 213 0.99 -40.59 -27.20
CA HIS A 213 1.14 -39.62 -28.29
C HIS A 213 0.60 -38.23 -27.91
N ASN A 214 1.16 -37.20 -28.54
CA ASN A 214 0.58 -35.86 -28.58
C ASN A 214 -0.26 -35.73 -29.87
N PRO A 215 -1.59 -35.55 -29.79
CA PRO A 215 -2.47 -35.57 -30.96
C PRO A 215 -2.36 -34.31 -31.85
N HIS A 216 -1.53 -33.33 -31.47
CA HIS A 216 -1.35 -32.07 -32.19
C HIS A 216 0.03 -31.98 -32.86
N SER A 217 1.10 -32.01 -32.07
CA SER A 217 2.48 -31.93 -32.55
C SER A 217 3.51 -32.41 -31.51
N SER A 218 4.70 -32.83 -31.95
CA SER A 218 5.80 -33.23 -31.08
C SER A 218 7.18 -32.94 -31.68
N GLU A 219 8.22 -32.98 -30.85
CA GLU A 219 9.62 -33.02 -31.28
C GLU A 219 10.06 -34.43 -31.71
N LYS A 220 9.31 -35.47 -31.31
CA LYS A 220 9.64 -36.88 -31.59
C LYS A 220 8.87 -37.39 -32.83
N PRO A 221 9.46 -38.31 -33.61
CA PRO A 221 8.75 -39.06 -34.65
C PRO A 221 7.51 -39.80 -34.10
N LYS A 222 6.58 -40.16 -35.01
CA LYS A 222 5.30 -40.83 -34.68
C LYS A 222 4.44 -40.07 -33.65
N LEU A 223 4.67 -38.77 -33.45
CA LEU A 223 3.97 -37.94 -32.45
C LEU A 223 4.09 -38.45 -30.99
N LEU A 224 5.09 -39.28 -30.65
CA LEU A 224 5.36 -39.63 -29.25
C LEU A 224 5.65 -38.37 -28.42
N LYS A 225 5.34 -38.34 -27.13
CA LYS A 225 5.57 -37.12 -26.31
C LYS A 225 7.06 -36.80 -26.12
N GLY A 226 7.36 -35.58 -25.65
CA GLY A 226 8.74 -35.07 -25.52
C GLY A 226 9.68 -35.97 -24.70
N SER A 227 9.18 -36.52 -23.60
CA SER A 227 9.85 -37.55 -22.79
C SER A 227 9.18 -38.90 -23.03
N VAL A 228 9.95 -39.90 -23.45
CA VAL A 228 9.51 -41.29 -23.68
C VAL A 228 10.37 -42.18 -22.79
N HIS A 229 9.79 -43.23 -22.20
CA HIS A 229 10.54 -44.24 -21.47
C HIS A 229 11.11 -45.28 -22.45
N ASP A 230 12.35 -45.72 -22.28
CA ASP A 230 13.05 -46.53 -23.28
C ASP A 230 12.29 -47.80 -23.72
N PRO A 231 11.63 -48.58 -22.83
CA PRO A 231 10.76 -49.70 -23.23
C PRO A 231 9.62 -49.32 -24.19
N VAL A 232 9.09 -48.10 -24.11
CA VAL A 232 8.07 -47.59 -25.06
C VAL A 232 8.72 -47.13 -26.36
N GLN A 233 9.97 -46.66 -26.33
CA GLN A 233 10.70 -46.28 -27.54
C GLN A 233 11.19 -47.51 -28.34
N SER A 234 11.55 -48.60 -27.66
CA SER A 234 11.94 -49.89 -28.27
C SER A 234 10.76 -50.83 -28.57
N ALA A 235 9.58 -50.55 -28.01
CA ALA A 235 8.42 -51.44 -27.94
C ALA A 235 8.65 -52.75 -27.13
N SER A 236 9.61 -52.74 -26.21
CA SER A 236 9.93 -53.83 -25.26
C SER A 236 9.03 -53.77 -24.02
N CYS A 237 7.71 -53.79 -24.23
CA CYS A 237 6.73 -53.70 -23.14
C CYS A 237 6.79 -54.91 -22.19
N ASP A 238 7.25 -56.06 -22.69
CA ASP A 238 7.39 -57.36 -22.02
C ASP A 238 8.32 -57.34 -20.79
N GLY A 239 9.23 -56.36 -20.68
CA GLY A 239 10.02 -56.13 -19.46
C GLY A 239 9.18 -55.67 -18.26
N CYS A 240 7.99 -55.12 -18.48
CA CYS A 240 7.09 -54.64 -17.42
C CYS A 240 5.68 -55.26 -17.48
N HIS A 241 5.28 -55.79 -18.63
CA HIS A 241 3.94 -56.29 -18.91
C HIS A 241 3.94 -57.76 -19.35
N ASN A 242 2.79 -58.41 -19.23
CA ASN A 242 2.59 -59.75 -19.77
C ASN A 242 2.76 -59.77 -21.30
N ALA A 243 2.96 -60.96 -21.88
CA ALA A 243 3.11 -61.12 -23.32
C ALA A 243 1.88 -60.61 -24.12
N PRO A 244 2.04 -60.11 -25.37
CA PRO A 244 0.95 -59.53 -26.17
C PRO A 244 -0.28 -60.42 -26.37
N ALA A 245 -0.08 -61.75 -26.31
CA ALA A 245 -1.09 -62.77 -26.56
C ALA A 245 -1.67 -63.44 -25.29
N ALA A 246 -1.30 -62.96 -24.09
CA ALA A 246 -1.89 -63.43 -22.83
C ALA A 246 -3.34 -62.91 -22.65
N ASP A 247 -4.13 -63.53 -21.76
CA ASP A 247 -5.50 -63.09 -21.47
C ASP A 247 -5.58 -61.65 -20.92
N ASN A 248 -4.51 -61.19 -20.27
CA ASN A 248 -4.36 -59.82 -19.80
C ASN A 248 -2.96 -59.27 -20.18
N PRO A 249 -2.75 -58.79 -21.43
CA PRO A 249 -1.45 -58.32 -21.89
C PRO A 249 -0.92 -57.12 -21.11
N PHE A 250 -1.80 -56.22 -20.64
CA PHE A 250 -1.41 -55.04 -19.87
C PHE A 250 -1.35 -55.29 -18.36
N GLY A 251 -1.50 -56.54 -17.90
CA GLY A 251 -1.08 -56.92 -16.55
C GLY A 251 0.42 -56.68 -16.36
N VAL A 252 0.85 -56.37 -15.14
CA VAL A 252 2.26 -56.07 -14.83
C VAL A 252 2.97 -57.29 -14.23
N THR A 253 4.26 -57.44 -14.52
CA THR A 253 5.08 -58.59 -14.08
C THR A 253 5.44 -58.57 -12.60
N GLN A 254 5.44 -57.40 -11.96
CA GLN A 254 5.71 -57.19 -10.52
C GLN A 254 4.80 -56.11 -9.93
N LYS A 255 4.73 -56.03 -8.60
CA LYS A 255 3.84 -55.11 -7.87
C LYS A 255 4.58 -53.84 -7.43
N GLY A 256 3.86 -52.70 -7.44
CA GLY A 256 4.34 -51.44 -6.86
C GLY A 256 5.70 -50.97 -7.40
N SER A 257 6.59 -50.55 -6.49
CA SER A 257 7.93 -50.07 -6.80
C SER A 257 8.92 -51.16 -7.19
N GLU A 258 8.67 -52.44 -6.82
CA GLU A 258 9.53 -53.58 -7.18
C GLU A 258 9.70 -53.69 -8.71
N LEU A 259 8.60 -53.44 -9.44
CA LEU A 259 8.58 -53.36 -10.90
C LEU A 259 9.60 -52.35 -11.45
N CYS A 260 9.72 -51.19 -10.80
CA CYS A 260 10.65 -50.12 -11.19
C CYS A 260 12.09 -50.45 -10.78
N TYR A 261 12.27 -51.06 -9.61
CA TYR A 261 13.60 -51.34 -9.03
C TYR A 261 14.37 -52.47 -9.73
N GLN A 262 13.74 -53.24 -10.62
CA GLN A 262 14.43 -54.14 -11.56
C GLN A 262 15.45 -53.38 -12.44
N CYS A 263 15.17 -52.13 -12.80
CA CYS A 263 16.04 -51.29 -13.64
C CYS A 263 16.55 -50.02 -12.93
N HIS A 264 15.87 -49.55 -11.88
CA HIS A 264 16.20 -48.32 -11.18
C HIS A 264 16.71 -48.58 -9.76
N ASP A 265 18.02 -48.51 -9.57
CA ASP A 265 18.68 -48.58 -8.27
C ASP A 265 18.16 -47.49 -7.30
N ALA A 266 17.40 -47.91 -6.29
CA ALA A 266 16.81 -47.04 -5.27
C ALA A 266 17.85 -46.25 -4.48
N THR A 267 19.05 -46.79 -4.26
CA THR A 267 20.15 -46.12 -3.56
C THR A 267 20.73 -44.99 -4.41
N LYS A 268 20.91 -45.22 -5.72
CA LYS A 268 21.28 -44.14 -6.67
C LYS A 268 20.18 -43.07 -6.75
N LEU A 269 18.90 -43.45 -6.74
CA LEU A 269 17.77 -42.50 -6.74
C LEU A 269 17.71 -41.59 -5.50
N LYS A 270 18.20 -42.04 -4.34
CA LYS A 270 18.33 -41.24 -3.10
C LYS A 270 19.41 -40.16 -3.19
N MET A 271 20.37 -40.25 -4.12
CA MET A 271 21.44 -39.27 -4.34
C MET A 271 22.17 -38.84 -3.04
N GLY A 272 22.48 -39.81 -2.17
CA GLY A 272 23.14 -39.59 -0.87
C GLY A 272 22.28 -38.91 0.21
N GLY A 273 20.96 -38.77 0.01
CA GLY A 273 20.05 -38.27 1.04
C GLY A 273 19.73 -39.31 2.10
N SER A 274 19.77 -38.90 3.38
CA SER A 274 19.42 -39.72 4.54
C SER A 274 17.97 -39.56 5.00
N VAL A 275 17.32 -38.47 4.62
CA VAL A 275 15.87 -38.25 4.84
C VAL A 275 15.16 -38.47 3.53
N GLU A 276 14.31 -39.49 3.47
CA GLU A 276 13.47 -39.80 2.31
C GLU A 276 12.19 -38.96 2.29
N HIS A 277 11.69 -38.71 1.09
CA HIS A 277 10.40 -38.09 0.84
C HIS A 277 9.30 -39.16 0.93
N ALA A 278 8.23 -38.90 1.69
CA ALA A 278 7.23 -39.93 2.01
C ALA A 278 6.64 -40.71 0.80
N PRO A 279 6.31 -40.09 -0.36
CA PRO A 279 5.85 -40.83 -1.55
C PRO A 279 6.93 -41.74 -2.14
N PHE A 280 8.20 -41.34 -2.09
CA PHE A 280 9.32 -42.16 -2.56
C PHE A 280 9.57 -43.35 -1.62
N SER A 281 9.58 -43.10 -0.31
CA SER A 281 9.75 -44.15 0.71
C SER A 281 8.59 -45.17 0.68
N GLY A 282 7.36 -44.71 0.44
CA GLY A 282 6.19 -45.56 0.22
C GLY A 282 6.10 -46.22 -1.16
N GLY A 283 7.08 -46.04 -2.05
CA GLY A 283 7.12 -46.64 -3.39
C GLY A 283 6.14 -46.02 -4.41
N ASP A 284 5.43 -44.94 -4.06
CA ASP A 284 4.47 -44.24 -4.93
C ASP A 284 5.17 -43.35 -5.97
N CYS A 285 5.90 -44.02 -6.87
CA CYS A 285 6.56 -43.40 -8.00
C CYS A 285 5.55 -42.78 -8.98
N LEU A 286 4.33 -43.34 -9.06
CA LEU A 286 3.30 -43.02 -10.04
C LEU A 286 2.54 -41.72 -9.71
N SER A 287 2.53 -41.28 -8.44
CA SER A 287 2.10 -39.93 -8.06
C SER A 287 2.87 -38.82 -8.78
N CYS A 288 4.13 -39.09 -9.13
CA CYS A 288 5.07 -38.12 -9.69
C CYS A 288 5.54 -38.42 -11.12
N HIS A 289 5.61 -39.69 -11.54
CA HIS A 289 6.12 -40.12 -12.86
C HIS A 289 5.10 -40.95 -13.66
N ASN A 290 5.16 -40.84 -14.99
CA ASN A 290 4.44 -41.69 -15.93
C ASN A 290 5.43 -42.69 -16.56
N PRO A 291 5.33 -44.01 -16.31
CA PRO A 291 6.31 -45.00 -16.78
C PRO A 291 6.28 -45.25 -18.29
N HIS A 292 5.44 -44.55 -19.05
CA HIS A 292 5.35 -44.64 -20.50
C HIS A 292 5.90 -43.39 -21.19
N THR A 293 5.21 -42.24 -21.05
CA THR A 293 5.60 -40.98 -21.70
C THR A 293 5.10 -39.75 -20.93
N SER A 294 5.71 -38.60 -21.15
CA SER A 294 5.21 -37.29 -20.70
C SER A 294 5.60 -36.16 -21.66
N GLU A 295 4.87 -35.05 -21.64
CA GLU A 295 5.34 -33.79 -22.22
C GLU A 295 6.51 -33.19 -21.41
N PHE A 296 6.66 -33.61 -20.15
CA PHE A 296 7.58 -33.03 -19.18
C PHE A 296 8.84 -33.89 -19.00
N SER A 297 9.98 -33.26 -18.70
CA SER A 297 11.28 -33.93 -18.59
C SER A 297 11.29 -35.00 -17.49
N LYS A 298 12.10 -36.05 -17.65
CA LYS A 298 12.20 -37.17 -16.69
C LYS A 298 10.84 -37.82 -16.39
N LEU A 299 9.95 -37.85 -17.39
CA LEU A 299 8.65 -38.50 -17.34
C LEU A 299 7.70 -38.00 -16.23
N THR A 300 7.87 -36.78 -15.68
CA THR A 300 7.01 -36.31 -14.59
C THR A 300 5.55 -36.14 -15.05
N VAL A 301 4.57 -36.32 -14.16
CA VAL A 301 3.13 -36.19 -14.49
C VAL A 301 2.65 -34.73 -14.60
N ARG A 302 3.46 -33.78 -14.13
CA ARG A 302 3.25 -32.32 -14.19
C ARG A 302 4.59 -31.60 -14.39
N ASP A 303 4.53 -30.38 -14.90
CA ASP A 303 5.70 -29.53 -15.09
C ASP A 303 6.16 -28.85 -13.79
N GLY A 304 7.48 -28.65 -13.66
CA GLY A 304 8.15 -27.92 -12.58
C GLY A 304 7.47 -27.99 -11.21
N ASN A 305 7.19 -26.82 -10.62
CA ASN A 305 6.57 -26.71 -9.30
C ASN A 305 5.14 -27.26 -9.23
N ALA A 306 4.41 -27.35 -10.35
CA ALA A 306 3.03 -27.84 -10.36
C ALA A 306 2.96 -29.32 -9.96
N LEU A 307 4.06 -30.07 -10.12
CA LEU A 307 4.25 -31.39 -9.54
C LEU A 307 4.14 -31.36 -8.02
N CYS A 308 4.99 -30.58 -7.35
CA CYS A 308 5.06 -30.46 -5.90
C CYS A 308 3.79 -29.82 -5.30
N ILE A 309 3.30 -28.74 -5.92
CA ILE A 309 2.13 -27.96 -5.46
C ILE A 309 0.83 -28.78 -5.55
N GLY A 310 0.76 -29.81 -6.39
CA GLY A 310 -0.39 -30.72 -6.46
C GLY A 310 -0.74 -31.34 -5.09
N CYS A 311 0.29 -31.61 -4.28
CA CYS A 311 0.16 -32.04 -2.89
C CYS A 311 0.37 -30.86 -1.92
N HIS A 312 1.47 -30.11 -2.07
CA HIS A 312 1.84 -28.98 -1.20
C HIS A 312 1.13 -27.67 -1.58
N LYS A 313 -0.21 -27.70 -1.67
CA LYS A 313 -1.06 -26.63 -2.23
C LYS A 313 -0.80 -25.25 -1.63
N GLU A 314 -0.60 -25.16 -0.33
CA GLU A 314 -0.25 -23.92 0.39
C GLU A 314 0.97 -23.20 -0.19
N LYS A 315 1.96 -23.95 -0.69
CA LYS A 315 3.24 -23.40 -1.19
C LYS A 315 3.14 -22.94 -2.65
N GLY A 316 1.97 -23.14 -3.27
CA GLY A 316 1.58 -22.56 -4.55
C GLY A 316 0.59 -21.39 -4.44
N ALA A 317 0.30 -20.90 -3.23
CA ALA A 317 -0.49 -19.68 -3.07
C ALA A 317 0.26 -18.49 -3.70
N GLY A 318 -0.46 -17.66 -4.46
CA GLY A 318 0.11 -16.44 -5.06
C GLY A 318 0.50 -15.44 -3.96
N MET A 319 1.76 -15.03 -3.95
CA MET A 319 2.31 -14.07 -2.98
C MET A 319 2.73 -12.78 -3.67
N THR A 320 2.64 -11.63 -3.00
CA THR A 320 2.99 -10.33 -3.60
C THR A 320 4.51 -10.09 -3.69
N ALA A 321 5.29 -10.73 -2.81
CA ALA A 321 6.76 -10.78 -2.87
C ALA A 321 7.23 -12.26 -2.90
N PRO A 322 7.04 -12.97 -4.04
CA PRO A 322 7.43 -14.37 -4.17
C PRO A 322 8.95 -14.51 -4.29
N HIS A 323 9.51 -15.61 -3.80
CA HIS A 323 10.95 -15.83 -3.93
C HIS A 323 11.33 -16.20 -5.37
N ALA A 324 12.23 -15.42 -5.99
CA ALA A 324 12.70 -15.64 -7.36
C ALA A 324 13.26 -17.05 -7.59
N ALA A 325 13.94 -17.66 -6.61
CA ALA A 325 14.45 -19.02 -6.72
C ALA A 325 13.34 -20.10 -6.83
N VAL A 326 12.10 -19.77 -6.42
CA VAL A 326 10.91 -20.61 -6.56
C VAL A 326 10.14 -20.31 -7.83
N THR A 327 10.04 -19.05 -8.26
CA THR A 327 9.28 -18.66 -9.47
C THR A 327 10.07 -18.78 -10.77
N THR A 328 11.39 -19.00 -10.73
CA THR A 328 12.26 -19.06 -11.92
C THR A 328 13.19 -20.27 -11.90
N GLY A 329 13.75 -20.60 -13.07
CA GLY A 329 14.77 -21.64 -13.21
C GLY A 329 14.29 -23.03 -12.78
N LYS A 330 14.94 -23.61 -11.76
CA LYS A 330 14.62 -24.94 -11.22
C LYS A 330 13.48 -24.91 -10.18
N GLY A 331 13.00 -23.73 -9.79
CA GLY A 331 11.89 -23.56 -8.85
C GLY A 331 12.10 -24.28 -7.52
N CYS A 332 11.17 -25.14 -7.10
CA CYS A 332 11.32 -25.94 -5.87
C CYS A 332 12.62 -26.77 -5.84
N LEU A 333 13.11 -27.22 -7.01
CA LEU A 333 14.35 -28.01 -7.14
C LEU A 333 15.63 -27.15 -7.11
N SER A 334 15.50 -25.82 -6.94
CA SER A 334 16.62 -24.96 -6.54
C SER A 334 17.06 -25.23 -5.09
N CYS A 335 16.12 -25.59 -4.22
CA CYS A 335 16.35 -25.77 -2.78
C CYS A 335 16.09 -27.19 -2.25
N HIS A 336 15.27 -28.00 -2.93
CA HIS A 336 14.89 -29.35 -2.48
C HIS A 336 15.32 -30.47 -3.46
N LYS A 337 15.63 -31.66 -2.92
CA LYS A 337 15.69 -32.91 -3.70
C LYS A 337 14.34 -33.66 -3.61
N PRO A 338 13.85 -34.30 -4.69
CA PRO A 338 12.49 -34.86 -4.73
C PRO A 338 12.34 -36.27 -4.13
N HIS A 339 13.43 -37.04 -3.98
CA HIS A 339 13.42 -38.42 -3.47
C HIS A 339 13.98 -38.52 -2.06
N ALA A 340 15.20 -38.04 -1.83
CA ALA A 340 15.83 -37.95 -0.52
C ALA A 340 16.85 -36.81 -0.47
N ALA A 341 17.09 -36.26 0.72
CA ALA A 341 18.11 -35.22 0.98
C ALA A 341 18.51 -35.20 2.47
N GLY A 342 19.03 -34.07 2.96
CA GLY A 342 19.10 -33.79 4.40
C GLY A 342 17.74 -33.38 4.99
N LYS A 343 17.78 -32.82 6.21
CA LYS A 343 16.61 -32.32 6.95
C LYS A 343 15.73 -31.40 6.07
N LYS A 344 14.40 -31.61 6.11
CA LYS A 344 13.41 -30.92 5.24
C LYS A 344 13.64 -31.08 3.72
N LEU A 345 14.32 -32.16 3.29
CA LEU A 345 14.68 -32.45 1.90
C LEU A 345 15.54 -31.39 1.22
N LEU A 346 16.29 -30.59 1.98
CA LEU A 346 17.09 -29.49 1.45
C LEU A 346 18.40 -29.96 0.78
N VAL A 347 18.84 -29.22 -0.25
CA VAL A 347 20.10 -29.48 -0.97
C VAL A 347 21.36 -29.08 -0.17
N ALA A 348 21.21 -28.14 0.77
CA ALA A 348 22.23 -27.69 1.71
C ALA A 348 21.56 -27.37 3.06
N GLN A 349 22.35 -27.23 4.13
CA GLN A 349 21.82 -26.99 5.49
C GLN A 349 21.99 -25.53 5.92
N GLY A 350 21.16 -25.10 6.88
CA GLY A 350 21.27 -23.80 7.54
C GLY A 350 21.33 -22.61 6.57
N ALA A 351 22.18 -21.64 6.92
CA ALA A 351 22.35 -20.41 6.17
C ALA A 351 23.09 -20.59 4.83
N ASP A 352 23.94 -21.62 4.66
CA ASP A 352 24.70 -21.83 3.43
C ASP A 352 23.80 -22.13 2.21
N LEU A 353 22.62 -22.71 2.44
CA LEU A 353 21.56 -22.80 1.44
C LEU A 353 21.15 -21.41 0.89
N CYS A 354 21.10 -20.39 1.75
CA CYS A 354 20.79 -19.02 1.36
C CYS A 354 22.03 -18.34 0.77
N TYR A 355 23.20 -18.48 1.40
CA TYR A 355 24.43 -17.79 0.98
C TYR A 355 24.96 -18.25 -0.38
N GLY A 356 24.64 -19.47 -0.84
CA GLY A 356 24.93 -19.92 -2.21
C GLY A 356 24.34 -19.02 -3.31
N CYS A 357 23.30 -18.22 -2.99
CA CYS A 357 22.77 -17.16 -3.85
C CYS A 357 22.96 -15.75 -3.25
N HIS A 358 23.03 -15.62 -1.92
CA HIS A 358 23.07 -14.36 -1.20
C HIS A 358 24.46 -14.06 -0.59
N ALA A 359 25.53 -14.21 -1.38
CA ALA A 359 26.91 -13.94 -0.94
C ALA A 359 27.09 -12.56 -0.29
N LYS A 360 26.53 -11.50 -0.90
CA LYS A 360 26.53 -10.12 -0.34
C LYS A 360 25.84 -9.96 1.01
N VAL A 361 24.98 -10.91 1.37
CA VAL A 361 24.43 -10.98 2.73
C VAL A 361 25.43 -11.66 3.66
N LYS A 362 26.06 -12.77 3.27
CA LYS A 362 27.14 -13.41 4.06
C LYS A 362 28.28 -12.43 4.38
N GLU A 363 28.69 -11.62 3.39
CA GLU A 363 29.68 -10.54 3.54
C GLU A 363 29.36 -9.58 4.70
N SER A 364 28.08 -9.33 5.01
CA SER A 364 27.69 -8.44 6.11
C SER A 364 27.99 -8.98 7.52
N GLN A 365 28.29 -10.27 7.66
CA GLN A 365 28.72 -10.87 8.95
C GLN A 365 30.09 -10.37 9.43
N SER A 366 30.87 -9.65 8.60
CA SER A 366 32.16 -9.05 9.01
C SER A 366 32.06 -7.61 9.51
N MET A 367 30.85 -7.05 9.64
CA MET A 367 30.65 -5.72 10.23
C MET A 367 30.69 -5.74 11.77
N SER A 368 30.90 -4.57 12.38
CA SER A 368 31.21 -4.42 13.81
C SER A 368 30.07 -4.78 14.78
N ASP A 369 28.82 -4.58 14.37
CA ASP A 369 27.61 -4.93 15.13
C ASP A 369 26.79 -5.92 14.29
N VAL A 370 26.73 -7.19 14.73
CA VAL A 370 26.04 -8.28 14.02
C VAL A 370 24.87 -8.76 14.86
N HIS A 371 23.68 -8.75 14.27
CA HIS A 371 22.46 -9.15 14.96
C HIS A 371 22.48 -10.67 15.24
N PHE A 372 22.25 -11.07 16.49
CA PHE A 372 22.43 -12.44 16.96
C PHE A 372 21.76 -13.53 16.08
N PRO A 373 20.48 -13.45 15.68
CA PRO A 373 19.86 -14.47 14.81
C PRO A 373 20.50 -14.56 13.41
N PHE A 374 21.18 -13.49 12.96
CA PHE A 374 21.91 -13.46 11.71
C PHE A 374 23.37 -13.94 11.85
N ALA A 375 23.98 -13.77 13.02
CA ALA A 375 25.27 -14.40 13.36
C ALA A 375 25.13 -15.94 13.41
N GLU A 376 24.06 -16.45 14.03
CA GLU A 376 23.72 -17.89 14.03
C GLU A 376 23.22 -18.41 12.68
N GLY A 377 22.88 -17.51 11.75
CA GLY A 377 22.42 -17.87 10.42
C GLY A 377 20.98 -18.39 10.34
N ASP A 378 20.12 -18.19 11.35
CA ASP A 378 18.69 -18.49 11.22
C ASP A 378 17.96 -17.40 10.43
N CYS A 379 18.25 -17.34 9.12
CA CYS A 379 17.48 -16.56 8.15
C CYS A 379 15.98 -16.92 8.20
N THR A 380 15.63 -18.13 8.64
CA THR A 380 14.25 -18.64 8.69
C THR A 380 13.51 -18.25 9.97
N SER A 381 14.12 -17.52 10.90
CA SER A 381 13.44 -16.83 12.01
C SER A 381 12.54 -15.72 11.47
N CYS A 382 13.11 -14.79 10.69
CA CYS A 382 12.43 -13.62 10.15
C CYS A 382 11.84 -13.81 8.74
N HIS A 383 12.53 -14.54 7.85
CA HIS A 383 12.11 -14.68 6.44
C HIS A 383 11.35 -15.98 6.16
N ASN A 384 10.55 -15.98 5.10
CA ASN A 384 9.99 -17.19 4.48
C ASN A 384 10.72 -17.46 3.14
N PRO A 385 11.49 -18.55 3.00
CA PRO A 385 12.25 -18.84 1.77
C PRO A 385 11.38 -19.22 0.57
N HIS A 386 10.06 -19.30 0.72
CA HIS A 386 9.11 -19.47 -0.38
C HIS A 386 8.58 -18.12 -0.93
N GLY A 387 8.89 -17.00 -0.26
CA GLY A 387 8.27 -15.69 -0.48
C GLY A 387 7.30 -15.31 0.64
N SER A 388 6.78 -14.08 0.61
CA SER A 388 5.67 -13.66 1.48
C SER A 388 4.86 -12.54 0.84
N ASN A 389 3.86 -12.01 1.56
CA ASN A 389 3.11 -10.83 1.11
C ASN A 389 3.75 -9.49 1.54
N ILE A 390 5.02 -9.52 1.97
CA ILE A 390 5.74 -8.39 2.57
C ILE A 390 7.10 -8.27 1.89
N HIS A 391 7.54 -7.02 1.63
CA HIS A 391 8.81 -6.76 0.99
C HIS A 391 9.99 -7.38 1.78
N GLY A 392 10.98 -7.92 1.06
CA GLY A 392 12.06 -8.71 1.67
C GLY A 392 11.67 -10.12 2.10
N MET A 393 10.47 -10.61 1.75
CA MET A 393 9.98 -11.96 2.09
C MET A 393 9.88 -12.23 3.60
N VAL A 394 9.71 -11.18 4.40
CA VAL A 394 9.58 -11.25 5.86
C VAL A 394 8.24 -11.91 6.23
N LYS A 395 8.19 -12.75 7.27
CA LYS A 395 7.00 -13.54 7.65
C LYS A 395 5.78 -12.71 8.04
N ALA A 396 6.00 -11.61 8.75
CA ALA A 396 4.97 -10.73 9.30
C ALA A 396 5.42 -9.26 9.23
N ARG A 397 4.61 -8.32 9.75
CA ARG A 397 5.01 -6.90 9.84
C ARG A 397 6.27 -6.80 10.70
N MET A 398 7.17 -5.89 10.33
CA MET A 398 8.56 -5.88 10.84
C MET A 398 8.62 -5.76 12.37
N ASP A 399 7.74 -4.94 12.97
CA ASP A 399 7.56 -4.85 14.41
C ASP A 399 7.09 -6.16 15.05
N THR A 400 6.11 -6.86 14.46
CA THR A 400 5.67 -8.18 14.93
C THR A 400 6.81 -9.20 14.94
N VAL A 401 7.73 -9.10 13.96
CA VAL A 401 8.92 -9.96 13.89
C VAL A 401 9.96 -9.55 14.93
N CYS A 402 10.25 -8.26 15.08
CA CYS A 402 11.19 -7.76 16.08
C CYS A 402 10.71 -8.03 17.51
N TYR A 403 9.46 -7.70 17.85
CA TYR A 403 8.88 -7.89 19.18
C TYR A 403 8.66 -9.37 19.55
N GLY A 404 8.66 -10.28 18.56
CA GLY A 404 8.72 -11.73 18.81
C GLY A 404 9.96 -12.18 19.60
N CYS A 405 11.03 -11.38 19.61
CA CYS A 405 12.20 -11.55 20.48
C CYS A 405 12.42 -10.35 21.42
N HIS A 406 12.00 -9.15 21.04
CA HIS A 406 12.16 -7.88 21.79
C HIS A 406 10.84 -7.39 22.40
N SER A 407 10.12 -8.28 23.10
CA SER A 407 8.81 -8.00 23.68
C SER A 407 8.82 -6.93 24.77
N ASP A 408 9.97 -6.72 25.42
CA ASP A 408 10.21 -5.61 26.34
C ASP A 408 10.10 -4.24 25.63
N LYS A 409 10.57 -4.14 24.38
CA LYS A 409 10.50 -2.92 23.56
C LYS A 409 9.08 -2.61 23.13
N GLU A 410 8.24 -3.62 22.86
CA GLU A 410 6.84 -3.39 22.51
C GLU A 410 6.10 -2.63 23.63
N SER A 411 6.32 -3.03 24.89
CA SER A 411 5.76 -2.33 26.05
C SER A 411 6.45 -0.98 26.28
N ALA A 412 7.77 -0.90 26.15
CA ALA A 412 8.52 0.35 26.34
C ALA A 412 8.22 1.44 25.30
N PHE A 413 7.72 1.08 24.11
CA PHE A 413 7.36 2.02 23.05
C PHE A 413 5.87 2.40 23.04
N LYS A 414 5.02 1.80 23.88
CA LYS A 414 3.62 2.22 24.10
C LYS A 414 3.54 3.42 25.04
N LYS A 415 3.96 4.60 24.56
CA LYS A 415 3.92 5.89 25.29
C LYS A 415 3.09 6.94 24.53
N ASN A 416 2.67 7.99 25.24
CA ASN A 416 1.74 9.02 24.74
C ASN A 416 2.19 9.69 23.42
N HIS A 417 3.49 9.81 23.20
CA HIS A 417 4.08 10.28 21.96
C HIS A 417 5.02 9.19 21.44
N THR A 418 4.72 8.65 20.27
CA THR A 418 5.52 7.60 19.63
C THR A 418 5.98 8.10 18.27
N HIS A 419 7.27 7.93 17.95
CA HIS A 419 7.85 8.41 16.71
C HIS A 419 7.26 7.62 15.52
N ALA A 420 6.87 8.33 14.45
CA ALA A 420 6.09 7.77 13.36
C ALA A 420 6.66 6.47 12.71
N PRO A 421 7.98 6.30 12.52
CA PRO A 421 8.53 5.03 12.04
C PRO A 421 8.27 3.86 13.00
N VAL A 422 8.29 4.08 14.32
CA VAL A 422 8.00 3.04 15.33
C VAL A 422 6.51 2.75 15.40
N LEU A 423 5.67 3.80 15.41
CA LEU A 423 4.21 3.67 15.42
C LEU A 423 3.68 2.91 14.20
N ASN A 424 4.30 3.11 13.03
CA ASN A 424 3.97 2.40 11.79
C ASN A 424 4.67 1.03 11.66
N GLY A 425 5.41 0.59 12.68
CA GLY A 425 6.09 -0.70 12.71
C GLY A 425 7.26 -0.84 11.72
N ASN A 426 7.88 0.26 11.31
CA ASN A 426 8.98 0.32 10.34
C ASN A 426 10.35 0.52 11.03
N CYS A 427 10.76 -0.47 11.84
CA CYS A 427 12.05 -0.48 12.54
C CYS A 427 13.24 -0.31 11.56
N VAL A 428 13.11 -0.87 10.35
CA VAL A 428 14.14 -0.82 9.29
C VAL A 428 14.24 0.53 8.57
N ALA A 429 13.49 1.55 8.98
CA ALA A 429 13.79 2.94 8.59
C ALA A 429 15.16 3.36 9.11
N CYS A 430 15.47 3.04 10.37
CA CYS A 430 16.72 3.42 11.05
C CYS A 430 17.69 2.25 11.22
N HIS A 431 17.20 1.02 11.45
CA HIS A 431 18.05 -0.14 11.75
C HIS A 431 18.31 -1.05 10.54
N ALA A 432 19.45 -1.73 10.56
CA ALA A 432 19.86 -2.77 9.62
C ALA A 432 19.73 -4.15 10.32
N PRO A 433 18.70 -4.97 10.03
CA PRO A 433 18.30 -6.10 10.87
C PRO A 433 19.22 -7.34 10.79
N HIS A 434 20.35 -7.23 10.08
CA HIS A 434 21.35 -8.28 9.94
C HIS A 434 22.67 -7.86 10.62
N ALA A 435 23.25 -6.74 10.19
CA ALA A 435 24.48 -6.19 10.76
C ALA A 435 24.65 -4.71 10.34
N SER A 436 25.51 -3.97 11.06
CA SER A 436 25.95 -2.63 10.71
C SER A 436 27.37 -2.33 11.22
N ALA A 437 28.00 -1.30 10.65
CA ALA A 437 29.21 -0.68 11.19
C ALA A 437 28.92 0.36 12.29
N GLN A 438 27.65 0.61 12.64
CA GLN A 438 27.24 1.44 13.77
C GLN A 438 26.47 0.61 14.81
N GLY A 439 26.78 0.84 16.09
CA GLY A 439 26.17 0.15 17.22
C GLY A 439 24.65 0.36 17.33
N ALA A 440 23.98 -0.58 17.99
CA ALA A 440 22.52 -0.75 17.98
C ALA A 440 21.97 -0.93 16.55
N LEU A 441 22.76 -1.54 15.67
CA LEU A 441 22.42 -1.85 14.28
C LEU A 441 21.95 -0.64 13.45
N LEU A 442 22.38 0.58 13.76
CA LEU A 442 21.93 1.78 13.05
C LEU A 442 22.49 1.83 11.62
N LYS A 443 21.69 2.28 10.64
CA LYS A 443 22.10 2.37 9.21
C LYS A 443 23.09 3.49 8.86
N ALA A 444 23.30 4.42 9.79
CA ALA A 444 24.20 5.57 9.73
C ALA A 444 24.28 6.17 11.15
N PRO A 445 25.17 7.15 11.40
CA PRO A 445 25.09 8.00 12.59
C PRO A 445 23.69 8.58 12.81
N ALA A 446 23.25 8.66 14.07
CA ALA A 446 21.86 8.96 14.42
C ALA A 446 21.41 10.37 13.97
N ASP A 447 22.33 11.32 13.96
CA ASP A 447 22.14 12.69 13.48
C ASP A 447 21.85 12.74 11.97
N ASP A 448 22.57 11.95 11.17
CA ASP A 448 22.33 11.82 9.73
C ASP A 448 21.10 10.97 9.40
N LEU A 449 20.71 10.04 10.28
CA LEU A 449 19.40 9.37 10.19
C LEU A 449 18.25 10.35 10.44
N CYS A 450 18.34 11.19 11.47
CA CYS A 450 17.36 12.26 11.71
C CYS A 450 17.28 13.24 10.54
N ALA A 451 18.44 13.68 10.00
CA ALA A 451 18.49 14.66 8.91
C ALA A 451 17.79 14.18 7.62
N LYS A 452 17.78 12.87 7.33
CA LYS A 452 17.10 12.30 6.13
C LYS A 452 15.59 12.54 6.10
N CYS A 453 14.94 12.63 7.27
CA CYS A 453 13.50 12.94 7.37
C CYS A 453 13.23 14.37 7.82
N HIS A 454 14.13 14.97 8.62
CA HIS A 454 13.97 16.29 9.20
C HIS A 454 14.85 17.36 8.52
N ALA A 455 15.24 17.18 7.25
CA ALA A 455 16.13 18.08 6.51
C ALA A 455 15.78 19.57 6.68
N LYS A 456 14.50 19.92 6.55
CA LYS A 456 14.01 21.30 6.71
C LYS A 456 14.19 21.88 8.12
N LEU A 457 14.21 21.05 9.15
CA LEU A 457 14.57 21.49 10.51
C LEU A 457 16.06 21.86 10.58
N MET A 458 16.92 21.10 9.88
CA MET A 458 18.38 21.26 9.88
C MET A 458 18.91 22.44 9.05
N GLU A 459 18.07 23.06 8.21
CA GLU A 459 18.37 24.32 7.51
C GLU A 459 18.79 25.41 8.51
N GLN A 460 19.81 26.23 8.21
CA GLN A 460 20.27 27.28 9.14
C GLN A 460 19.46 28.57 9.00
N GLU A 461 19.03 29.15 10.13
CA GLU A 461 18.45 30.50 10.15
C GLU A 461 19.56 31.55 10.05
N THR A 462 19.55 32.35 8.97
CA THR A 462 20.47 33.48 8.79
C THR A 462 20.10 34.66 9.70
N GLY A 463 21.09 35.27 10.34
CA GLY A 463 20.89 36.38 11.29
C GLY A 463 20.26 36.00 12.64
N GLY A 464 19.87 34.72 12.83
CA GLY A 464 19.22 34.22 14.04
C GLY A 464 20.16 33.56 15.06
N SER A 465 19.59 33.14 16.20
CA SER A 465 20.29 32.33 17.19
C SER A 465 19.97 30.83 17.03
N ASN A 466 20.99 29.99 17.16
CA ASN A 466 20.91 28.53 17.04
C ASN A 466 21.42 27.89 18.33
N HIS A 467 20.66 26.97 18.92
CA HIS A 467 20.98 26.38 20.22
C HIS A 467 22.19 25.44 20.13
N ALA A 468 23.14 25.52 21.06
CA ALA A 468 24.41 24.81 20.95
C ALA A 468 24.33 23.26 20.88
N PRO A 469 23.40 22.57 21.57
CA PRO A 469 23.16 21.14 21.35
C PRO A 469 22.62 20.84 19.94
N PHE A 470 21.70 21.67 19.44
CA PHE A 470 21.10 21.53 18.11
C PHE A 470 22.12 21.82 16.98
N LYS A 471 22.95 22.85 17.12
CA LYS A 471 24.06 23.15 16.19
C LYS A 471 25.08 22.00 16.11
N ARG A 472 25.24 21.22 17.18
CA ARG A 472 26.05 19.99 17.25
C ARG A 472 25.28 18.72 16.86
N LYS A 473 24.08 18.88 16.28
CA LYS A 473 23.11 17.82 15.92
C LYS A 473 22.79 16.81 17.05
N ASN A 474 22.99 17.14 18.32
CA ASN A 474 22.79 16.20 19.44
C ASN A 474 21.29 16.07 19.79
N CYS A 475 20.53 15.45 18.90
CA CYS A 475 19.09 15.24 19.07
C CYS A 475 18.77 14.33 20.27
N LEU A 476 19.54 13.24 20.45
CA LEU A 476 19.29 12.23 21.48
C LEU A 476 19.63 12.70 22.90
N GLY A 477 20.42 13.78 23.05
CA GLY A 477 20.61 14.46 24.32
C GLY A 477 19.33 15.12 24.86
N CYS A 478 18.32 15.34 24.00
CA CYS A 478 17.03 15.93 24.38
C CYS A 478 15.81 15.04 24.08
N HIS A 479 15.85 14.18 23.06
CA HIS A 479 14.71 13.42 22.56
C HIS A 479 14.90 11.90 22.66
N ASP A 480 13.83 11.18 23.00
CA ASP A 480 13.72 9.73 22.79
C ASP A 480 13.37 9.47 21.31
N SER A 481 14.21 8.71 20.60
CA SER A 481 14.04 8.43 19.17
C SER A 481 12.89 7.46 18.84
N HIS A 482 12.31 6.82 19.85
CA HIS A 482 11.26 5.82 19.72
C HIS A 482 9.94 6.31 20.30
N ALA A 483 9.91 6.68 21.58
CA ALA A 483 8.67 7.04 22.27
C ALA A 483 8.90 7.82 23.58
N SER A 484 8.08 8.81 23.91
CA SER A 484 8.10 9.51 25.21
C SER A 484 6.69 9.78 25.76
N ASN A 485 6.57 9.89 27.08
CA ASN A 485 5.38 10.43 27.74
C ASN A 485 5.42 11.96 27.88
N THR A 486 6.52 12.61 27.48
CA THR A 486 6.68 14.07 27.47
C THR A 486 6.39 14.63 26.07
N PRO A 487 5.58 15.71 25.93
CA PRO A 487 5.34 16.37 24.65
C PRO A 487 6.63 16.73 23.90
N GLY A 488 6.58 16.67 22.57
CA GLY A 488 7.76 16.91 21.73
C GLY A 488 8.83 15.81 21.80
N MET A 489 8.46 14.58 22.20
CA MET A 489 9.36 13.42 22.30
C MET A 489 10.51 13.57 23.31
N LEU A 490 10.44 14.51 24.26
CA LEU A 490 11.55 14.80 25.16
C LEU A 490 11.89 13.60 26.06
N ALA A 491 13.17 13.27 26.19
CA ALA A 491 13.66 12.12 26.96
C ALA A 491 13.44 12.24 28.48
N LYS A 492 13.20 13.47 28.97
CA LYS A 492 12.85 13.81 30.36
C LYS A 492 11.80 14.94 30.35
N LYS A 493 11.20 15.25 31.51
CA LYS A 493 10.35 16.45 31.68
C LYS A 493 11.13 17.71 31.26
N GLN A 494 10.45 18.68 30.66
CA GLN A 494 11.08 19.87 30.06
C GLN A 494 11.95 20.65 31.05
N GLU A 495 11.42 20.96 32.23
CA GLU A 495 12.16 21.55 33.35
C GLU A 495 13.47 20.82 33.65
N THR A 496 13.38 19.53 34.01
CA THR A 496 14.54 18.70 34.40
C THR A 496 15.57 18.56 33.27
N LEU A 497 15.12 18.59 32.01
CA LEU A 497 15.97 18.51 30.83
C LEU A 497 16.71 19.82 30.56
N CYS A 498 16.01 20.96 30.61
CA CYS A 498 16.62 22.26 30.37
C CYS A 498 17.56 22.66 31.51
N LEU A 499 17.12 22.46 32.76
CA LEU A 499 17.90 22.86 33.93
C LEU A 499 19.16 22.01 34.15
N SER A 500 19.25 20.79 33.60
CA SER A 500 20.50 20.01 33.65
C SER A 500 21.68 20.65 32.91
N CYS A 501 21.41 21.65 32.06
CA CYS A 501 22.43 22.49 31.40
C CYS A 501 22.34 23.95 31.83
N HIS A 502 21.14 24.49 32.07
CA HIS A 502 20.90 25.89 32.46
C HIS A 502 20.92 26.10 33.98
N LEU A 503 22.04 25.72 34.61
CA LEU A 503 22.22 25.71 36.07
C LEU A 503 21.98 27.08 36.74
N ASP A 504 22.21 28.19 36.05
CA ASP A 504 22.00 29.52 36.64
C ASP A 504 20.51 29.90 36.75
N ILE A 505 19.67 29.35 35.86
CA ILE A 505 18.20 29.41 36.03
C ILE A 505 17.79 28.49 37.18
N GLU A 506 18.38 27.31 37.30
CA GLU A 506 18.08 26.37 38.39
C GLU A 506 18.40 26.97 39.77
N LYS A 507 19.55 27.64 39.91
CA LYS A 507 19.93 28.42 41.12
C LYS A 507 18.96 29.56 41.38
N GLY A 508 18.62 30.35 40.35
CA GLY A 508 17.69 31.47 40.46
C GLY A 508 16.29 31.06 40.93
N LEU A 509 15.77 29.93 40.42
CA LEU A 509 14.49 29.38 40.86
C LEU A 509 14.51 28.83 42.30
N LYS A 510 15.69 28.49 42.85
CA LYS A 510 15.85 28.13 44.28
C LYS A 510 15.98 29.35 45.20
N GLY A 511 16.22 30.55 44.66
CA GLY A 511 16.38 31.79 45.41
C GLY A 511 15.10 32.31 46.10
N LYS A 512 15.26 33.32 46.96
CA LYS A 512 14.16 34.15 47.48
C LYS A 512 13.87 35.28 46.47
N GLY A 513 12.59 35.56 46.22
CA GLY A 513 12.15 36.60 45.28
C GLY A 513 11.02 36.14 44.35
N SER A 514 10.58 37.03 43.45
CA SER A 514 9.53 36.74 42.46
C SER A 514 10.00 35.74 41.40
N LYS A 515 9.12 34.81 41.02
CA LYS A 515 9.37 33.78 40.00
C LYS A 515 8.21 33.76 39.01
N HIS A 516 8.52 33.72 37.72
CA HIS A 516 7.49 33.82 36.68
C HIS A 516 6.72 32.50 36.56
N ALA A 517 5.38 32.57 36.58
CA ALA A 517 4.50 31.39 36.64
C ALA A 517 4.79 30.29 35.60
N PRO A 518 5.13 30.57 34.33
CA PRO A 518 5.49 29.54 33.36
C PRO A 518 6.70 28.69 33.77
N LEU A 519 7.61 29.19 34.61
CA LEU A 519 8.74 28.41 35.12
C LEU A 519 8.32 27.51 36.30
N MET A 520 7.31 27.92 37.08
CA MET A 520 6.81 27.16 38.23
C MET A 520 5.80 26.07 37.82
N ASN A 521 5.13 26.23 36.67
CA ASN A 521 4.18 25.25 36.12
C ASN A 521 4.88 24.08 35.40
N GLY A 522 5.94 23.52 36.00
CA GLY A 522 6.72 22.41 35.42
C GLY A 522 7.67 22.81 34.28
N GLY A 523 8.17 24.06 34.30
CA GLY A 523 9.18 24.58 33.37
C GLY A 523 8.70 24.64 31.92
N GLU A 524 7.72 25.48 31.63
CA GLU A 524 7.13 25.69 30.30
C GLU A 524 8.01 26.56 29.36
N CYS A 525 9.33 26.35 29.39
CA CYS A 525 10.35 27.11 28.66
C CYS A 525 10.01 27.30 27.16
N THR A 526 9.41 26.29 26.53
CA THR A 526 9.07 26.34 25.09
C THR A 526 7.81 27.12 24.75
N LYS A 527 7.17 27.80 25.73
CA LYS A 527 6.18 28.87 25.45
C LYS A 527 6.86 30.20 25.08
N CYS A 528 8.12 30.39 25.44
CA CYS A 528 8.88 31.62 25.17
C CYS A 528 10.07 31.39 24.21
N HIS A 529 10.71 30.21 24.27
CA HIS A 529 11.90 29.90 23.49
C HIS A 529 11.70 28.74 22.50
N ASN A 530 12.35 28.81 21.35
CA ASN A 530 12.53 27.66 20.47
C ASN A 530 13.79 26.87 20.90
N PRO A 531 13.69 25.59 21.30
CA PRO A 531 14.83 24.83 21.82
C PRO A 531 15.84 24.41 20.74
N HIS A 532 15.58 24.71 19.46
CA HIS A 532 16.45 24.40 18.32
C HIS A 532 17.10 25.66 17.73
N LYS A 533 16.28 26.58 17.20
CA LYS A 533 16.72 27.76 16.45
C LYS A 533 15.63 28.84 16.41
N SER A 534 16.00 30.11 16.36
CA SER A 534 15.08 31.23 16.10
C SER A 534 15.76 32.32 15.28
N LYS A 535 14.98 33.07 14.52
CA LYS A 535 15.42 34.32 13.86
C LYS A 535 15.72 35.44 14.87
N LEU A 536 15.29 35.28 16.12
CA LEU A 536 15.54 36.23 17.20
C LEU A 536 16.73 35.79 18.06
N ASN A 537 17.32 36.76 18.76
CA ASN A 537 18.32 36.52 19.80
C ASN A 537 17.72 35.77 21.00
N ARG A 538 18.58 35.10 21.78
CA ARG A 538 18.19 34.32 22.97
C ARG A 538 17.09 33.28 22.69
N LEU A 539 17.00 32.77 21.47
CA LEU A 539 16.05 31.76 21.00
C LEU A 539 14.56 32.14 21.14
N LEU A 540 14.21 33.42 21.31
CA LEU A 540 12.82 33.85 21.55
C LEU A 540 11.88 33.51 20.38
N LEU A 541 10.61 33.21 20.67
CA LEU A 541 9.59 32.90 19.65
C LEU A 541 8.98 34.14 18.98
N ALA A 542 8.93 35.27 19.70
CA ALA A 542 8.47 36.57 19.23
C ALA A 542 9.28 37.66 19.96
N PRO A 543 9.37 38.90 19.44
CA PRO A 543 10.02 39.99 20.14
C PRO A 543 9.20 40.45 21.35
N SER A 544 9.83 41.25 22.22
CA SER A 544 9.13 42.08 23.20
C SER A 544 8.52 43.30 22.49
N PRO A 545 7.35 43.82 22.90
CA PRO A 545 6.48 43.33 23.97
C PRO A 545 5.56 42.17 23.55
N ASP A 546 5.43 41.88 22.25
CA ASP A 546 4.44 40.94 21.69
C ASP A 546 4.42 39.56 22.37
N LEU A 547 5.60 38.98 22.64
CA LEU A 547 5.73 37.69 23.31
C LEU A 547 5.05 37.69 24.68
N CYS A 548 5.27 38.73 25.48
CA CYS A 548 4.66 38.89 26.80
C CYS A 548 3.14 39.10 26.68
N LEU A 549 2.72 39.93 25.72
CA LEU A 549 1.32 40.28 25.49
C LEU A 549 0.48 39.13 24.90
N THR A 550 1.07 37.99 24.54
CA THR A 550 0.32 36.75 24.24
C THR A 550 -0.40 36.19 25.48
N CYS A 551 0.22 36.30 26.65
CA CYS A 551 -0.31 35.83 27.94
C CYS A 551 -0.88 36.99 28.78
N HIS A 552 -0.21 38.14 28.83
CA HIS A 552 -0.63 39.31 29.61
C HIS A 552 -1.75 40.12 28.91
N LYS A 553 -2.86 39.44 28.58
CA LYS A 553 -3.98 40.00 27.79
C LYS A 553 -4.59 41.25 28.40
N GLN A 554 -4.72 41.32 29.72
CA GLN A 554 -5.23 42.51 30.42
C GLN A 554 -4.35 43.76 30.16
N ILE A 555 -3.02 43.58 30.15
CA ILE A 555 -2.07 44.66 29.82
C ILE A 555 -2.21 45.03 28.34
N LYS A 556 -2.29 44.03 27.44
CA LYS A 556 -2.50 44.24 26.00
C LYS A 556 -3.78 45.03 25.71
N GLU A 557 -4.88 44.67 26.35
CA GLU A 557 -6.16 45.36 26.21
C GLU A 557 -6.11 46.77 26.76
N LYS A 558 -5.48 47.00 27.93
CA LYS A 558 -5.38 48.34 28.50
C LYS A 558 -4.52 49.26 27.63
N MET A 559 -3.37 48.77 27.15
CA MET A 559 -2.52 49.47 26.18
C MET A 559 -3.18 49.66 24.80
N GLY A 560 -4.25 48.91 24.48
CA GLY A 560 -5.05 49.11 23.27
C GLY A 560 -6.27 50.03 23.43
N LYS A 561 -6.64 50.38 24.67
CA LYS A 561 -7.84 51.16 25.02
C LYS A 561 -7.50 52.54 25.62
N GLU A 562 -6.28 52.75 26.08
CA GLU A 562 -5.86 53.88 26.91
C GLU A 562 -4.44 54.37 26.53
N THR A 563 -3.99 55.49 27.09
CA THR A 563 -2.66 56.05 26.80
C THR A 563 -1.58 55.10 27.33
N PRO A 564 -0.72 54.50 26.49
CA PRO A 564 0.24 53.49 26.94
C PRO A 564 1.61 54.12 27.21
N HIS A 565 2.28 53.68 28.27
CA HIS A 565 3.57 54.22 28.70
C HIS A 565 4.66 53.85 27.69
N GLN A 566 5.41 54.83 27.18
CA GLN A 566 6.32 54.65 26.03
C GLN A 566 7.38 53.55 26.22
N PRO A 567 8.08 53.44 27.37
CA PRO A 567 8.96 52.29 27.64
C PRO A 567 8.23 50.93 27.58
N ALA A 568 7.01 50.84 28.13
CA ALA A 568 6.21 49.61 28.12
C ALA A 568 5.72 49.21 26.72
N GLN A 569 5.56 50.17 25.79
CA GLN A 569 5.30 49.90 24.37
C GLN A 569 6.51 49.33 23.62
N LYS A 570 7.74 49.62 24.08
CA LYS A 570 8.98 49.27 23.37
C LYS A 570 9.53 47.91 23.78
N ASP A 571 9.79 47.72 25.08
CA ASP A 571 10.29 46.45 25.59
C ASP A 571 9.99 46.29 27.09
N CYS A 572 9.17 45.28 27.43
CA CYS A 572 8.88 44.92 28.82
C CYS A 572 10.14 44.52 29.61
N THR A 573 11.17 44.02 28.94
CA THR A 573 12.43 43.55 29.56
C THR A 573 13.40 44.66 29.94
N THR A 574 13.08 45.92 29.58
CA THR A 574 13.69 47.11 30.18
C THR A 574 13.45 47.14 31.70
N CYS A 575 12.20 46.90 32.12
CA CYS A 575 11.79 47.01 33.52
C CYS A 575 11.63 45.66 34.23
N HIS A 576 11.51 44.53 33.50
CA HIS A 576 11.22 43.21 34.07
C HIS A 576 12.24 42.12 33.67
N ARG A 577 12.50 41.20 34.60
CA ARG A 577 13.31 39.99 34.41
C ARG A 577 12.39 38.77 34.18
N PRO A 578 12.19 38.27 32.94
CA PRO A 578 11.09 37.34 32.61
C PRO A 578 11.18 35.92 33.20
N HIS A 579 12.15 35.62 34.05
CA HIS A 579 12.36 34.31 34.68
C HIS A 579 12.17 34.41 36.20
N PHE A 580 12.99 35.24 36.84
CA PHE A 580 13.01 35.50 38.28
C PHE A 580 13.68 36.85 38.57
N SER A 581 13.33 37.44 39.72
CA SER A 581 14.04 38.57 40.32
C SER A 581 14.00 38.45 41.85
N ALA A 582 14.89 39.17 42.55
CA ALA A 582 14.71 39.41 43.98
C ALA A 582 13.43 40.24 44.24
N GLU A 583 13.17 41.21 43.37
CA GLU A 583 12.13 42.22 43.52
C GLU A 583 10.71 41.71 43.28
N GLY A 584 9.73 42.47 43.77
CA GLY A 584 8.31 42.26 43.51
C GLY A 584 7.97 42.37 42.02
N SER A 585 6.93 41.65 41.57
CA SER A 585 6.41 41.71 40.19
C SER A 585 7.47 41.50 39.09
N LEU A 586 8.53 40.74 39.38
CA LEU A 586 9.64 40.46 38.47
C LEU A 586 10.38 41.72 37.97
N LEU A 587 10.38 42.83 38.71
CA LEU A 587 11.13 44.03 38.32
C LEU A 587 12.63 43.77 38.22
N ALA A 588 13.32 44.50 37.36
CA ALA A 588 14.76 44.36 37.16
C ALA A 588 15.57 44.81 38.38
N GLU A 589 15.20 45.99 38.88
CA GLU A 589 15.72 46.70 40.05
C GLU A 589 14.53 47.23 40.88
N PRO A 590 14.73 47.78 42.09
CA PRO A 590 13.66 48.41 42.86
C PRO A 590 12.89 49.48 42.06
N VAL A 591 11.60 49.67 42.37
CA VAL A 591 10.68 50.56 41.63
C VAL A 591 11.29 51.95 41.37
N ARG A 592 11.81 52.59 42.42
CA ARG A 592 12.39 53.93 42.34
C ARG A 592 13.60 53.97 41.40
N THR A 593 14.51 52.99 41.51
CA THR A 593 15.69 52.87 40.65
C THR A 593 15.26 52.78 39.19
N THR A 594 14.37 51.83 38.89
CA THR A 594 13.82 51.59 37.53
C THR A 594 13.16 52.85 36.95
N CYS A 595 12.41 53.62 37.76
CA CYS A 595 11.83 54.89 37.31
C CYS A 595 12.89 55.99 37.09
N SER A 596 13.91 56.06 37.96
CA SER A 596 14.93 57.12 37.92
C SER A 596 15.88 57.04 36.72
N GLU A 597 15.93 55.90 36.02
CA GLU A 597 16.65 55.77 34.74
C GLU A 597 16.04 56.64 33.61
N CYS A 598 14.76 56.99 33.71
CA CYS A 598 14.04 57.81 32.73
C CYS A 598 13.48 59.13 33.30
N HIS A 599 13.35 59.26 34.62
CA HIS A 599 12.73 60.41 35.28
C HIS A 599 13.67 61.07 36.28
N ASP A 600 14.01 62.35 36.06
CA ASP A 600 14.85 63.11 36.99
C ASP A 600 14.07 63.52 38.26
N LEU A 601 14.19 62.67 39.29
CA LEU A 601 13.62 62.85 40.63
C LEU A 601 14.21 64.06 41.39
N LYS A 602 15.27 64.71 40.88
CA LYS A 602 15.89 65.91 41.49
C LYS A 602 15.50 67.21 40.80
N SER A 603 14.80 67.13 39.65
CA SER A 603 14.38 68.33 38.92
C SER A 603 13.36 69.16 39.71
N GLU A 604 13.49 70.50 39.64
CA GLU A 604 12.56 71.43 40.30
C GLU A 604 11.11 71.22 39.82
N GLN A 605 10.92 70.82 38.56
CA GLN A 605 9.61 70.47 38.01
C GLN A 605 9.06 69.18 38.61
N PHE A 606 9.88 68.14 38.86
CA PHE A 606 9.44 66.95 39.57
C PHE A 606 8.99 67.28 40.99
N GLY A 607 9.72 68.15 41.69
CA GLY A 607 9.33 68.67 43.00
C GLY A 607 7.94 69.33 42.97
N LYS A 608 7.72 70.27 42.04
CA LYS A 608 6.43 70.95 41.85
C LYS A 608 5.29 70.00 41.52
N ASP A 609 5.50 69.07 40.58
CA ASP A 609 4.50 68.07 40.17
C ASP A 609 4.13 67.09 41.30
N HIS A 610 4.99 66.92 42.32
CA HIS A 610 4.79 66.02 43.47
C HIS A 610 4.75 66.76 44.82
N LEU A 611 4.40 68.05 44.82
CA LEU A 611 4.18 68.88 46.02
C LEU A 611 5.36 68.90 47.01
N ASN A 612 6.58 68.77 46.49
CA ASN A 612 7.85 68.67 47.22
C ASN A 612 7.92 67.54 48.27
N ILE A 613 7.05 66.53 48.18
CA ILE A 613 7.08 65.34 49.04
C ILE A 613 8.34 64.52 48.70
N ASN A 614 9.13 64.13 49.71
CA ASN A 614 10.39 63.42 49.48
C ASN A 614 10.17 62.06 48.76
N PRO A 615 10.72 61.85 47.55
CA PRO A 615 10.59 60.58 46.82
C PRO A 615 11.29 59.39 47.49
N ASP A 616 12.11 59.57 48.54
CA ASP A 616 12.60 58.47 49.38
C ASP A 616 11.44 57.68 50.05
N GLY A 617 10.33 58.35 50.38
CA GLY A 617 9.19 57.77 51.08
C GLY A 617 8.04 57.29 50.18
N ILE A 618 8.11 57.52 48.87
CA ILE A 618 7.00 57.28 47.93
C ILE A 618 7.25 56.02 47.08
N ASN A 619 6.33 55.06 47.16
CA ASN A 619 6.27 54.00 46.15
C ASN A 619 5.51 54.50 44.91
N CYS A 620 6.23 54.80 43.81
CA CYS A 620 5.65 55.40 42.61
C CYS A 620 4.44 54.62 42.05
N VAL A 621 4.43 53.29 42.16
CA VAL A 621 3.33 52.43 41.69
C VAL A 621 2.18 52.27 42.71
N SER A 622 2.15 53.06 43.79
CA SER A 622 0.96 53.24 44.62
C SER A 622 -0.07 54.15 43.92
N CYS A 623 0.38 55.27 43.35
CA CYS A 623 -0.46 56.26 42.65
C CYS A 623 -0.52 56.04 41.13
N HIS A 624 0.59 55.64 40.49
CA HIS A 624 0.68 55.53 39.03
C HIS A 624 0.49 54.09 38.50
N ASN A 625 0.11 53.99 37.23
CA ASN A 625 0.08 52.77 36.44
C ASN A 625 1.21 52.81 35.39
N PRO A 626 2.28 52.00 35.53
CA PRO A 626 3.47 52.10 34.67
C PRO A 626 3.30 51.51 33.26
N HIS A 627 2.10 51.01 32.91
CA HIS A 627 1.82 50.38 31.62
C HIS A 627 0.85 51.20 30.75
N ALA A 628 -0.30 51.59 31.29
CA ALA A 628 -1.30 52.39 30.58
C ALA A 628 -2.31 53.05 31.53
N SER A 629 -2.82 54.23 31.15
CA SER A 629 -3.85 54.96 31.87
C SER A 629 -4.70 55.86 30.95
N LYS A 630 -5.92 56.15 31.39
CA LYS A 630 -6.80 57.19 30.81
C LYS A 630 -6.31 58.60 31.14
N ASP A 631 -5.64 58.79 32.28
CA ASP A 631 -5.10 60.08 32.69
C ASP A 631 -3.69 60.28 32.12
N SER A 632 -3.41 61.49 31.62
CA SER A 632 -2.15 61.85 30.95
C SER A 632 -0.91 61.87 31.86
N LYS A 633 -1.10 61.92 33.19
CA LYS A 633 -0.05 61.77 34.23
C LYS A 633 0.04 60.32 34.75
N PHE A 634 -0.58 59.36 34.06
CA PHE A 634 -0.51 57.93 34.35
C PHE A 634 -1.04 57.50 35.73
N PHE A 635 -1.99 58.25 36.31
CA PHE A 635 -2.64 57.84 37.56
C PHE A 635 -3.46 56.55 37.40
N LYS A 636 -3.75 55.86 38.51
CA LYS A 636 -4.60 54.66 38.53
C LYS A 636 -6.08 54.97 38.28
N ASP A 637 -6.80 53.93 37.86
CA ASP A 637 -8.23 53.97 37.51
C ASP A 637 -9.18 54.17 38.70
N THR A 638 -8.64 54.20 39.92
CA THR A 638 -9.38 54.35 41.18
C THR A 638 -8.57 55.29 42.08
N LEU A 639 -9.12 56.48 42.30
CA LEU A 639 -8.52 57.57 43.08
C LEU A 639 -9.53 58.02 44.15
N HIS A 640 -9.06 58.48 45.31
CA HIS A 640 -9.96 59.11 46.29
C HIS A 640 -10.32 60.54 45.84
N PRO A 641 -11.49 61.08 46.22
CA PRO A 641 -11.99 62.33 45.61
C PRO A 641 -11.06 63.54 45.73
N PRO A 642 -10.38 63.83 46.87
CA PRO A 642 -9.37 64.90 46.94
C PRO A 642 -8.23 64.73 45.93
N PHE A 643 -7.71 63.51 45.73
CA PHE A 643 -6.64 63.25 44.77
C PHE A 643 -7.13 63.40 43.31
N ALA A 644 -8.37 62.99 43.03
CA ALA A 644 -9.00 63.22 41.73
C ALA A 644 -9.27 64.73 41.46
N ALA A 645 -9.61 65.50 42.49
CA ALA A 645 -9.75 66.95 42.46
C ALA A 645 -8.40 67.70 42.47
N ARG A 646 -7.31 66.99 42.76
CA ARG A 646 -5.94 67.49 42.94
C ARG A 646 -5.74 68.39 44.17
N THR A 647 -6.66 68.36 45.13
CA THR A 647 -6.60 69.09 46.42
C THR A 647 -5.89 68.23 47.48
N CYS A 648 -4.63 67.89 47.23
CA CYS A 648 -3.84 67.06 48.15
C CYS A 648 -3.46 67.81 49.44
N ASP A 649 -3.47 69.14 49.40
CA ASP A 649 -3.28 70.05 50.52
C ASP A 649 -4.39 69.98 51.58
N ASP A 650 -5.57 69.44 51.24
CA ASP A 650 -6.62 69.08 52.22
C ASP A 650 -6.17 68.01 53.23
N CYS A 651 -5.11 67.24 52.91
CA CYS A 651 -4.67 66.08 53.69
C CYS A 651 -3.15 66.02 53.94
N HIS A 652 -2.35 66.76 53.18
CA HIS A 652 -0.89 66.79 53.30
C HIS A 652 -0.40 68.19 53.71
N ILE A 653 0.22 68.29 54.89
CA ILE A 653 0.85 69.53 55.36
C ILE A 653 2.13 69.76 54.55
N VAL A 654 2.02 70.54 53.47
CA VAL A 654 3.17 71.07 52.74
C VAL A 654 3.65 72.33 53.46
N GLU A 655 4.83 72.27 54.10
CA GLU A 655 5.46 73.48 54.63
C GLU A 655 5.74 74.46 53.48
N LYS A 656 5.08 75.61 53.49
CA LYS A 656 5.38 76.70 52.57
C LYS A 656 6.73 77.30 52.92
N ARG A 657 7.69 77.19 52.00
CA ARG A 657 8.92 77.99 51.92
C ARG A 657 8.89 78.78 50.63
#